data_AF-A0A956VD94-F1
#
_entry.id   AF-A0A956VD94-F1
#
_cell.length_a   1.000
_cell.length_b   1.000
_cell.length_c   1.000
_cell.angle_alpha   90.00
_cell.angle_beta   90.00
_cell.angle_gamma   90.00
#
_symmetry.space_group_name_H-M   'P 1'
#
loop_
_entity.id
_entity.type
_entity.pdbx_description
1 polymer ?
#
loop_
_entity_poly.entity_id
_entity_poly.type
_entity_poly.pdbx_seq_one_letter_code
_entity_poly.pdbx_strand_id
1 'polypeptide(L)'
;MVQGIARQLRAIAAVLDETSNSVGTAFFAGSSYLISCAHVIERALTGSSGEGYALAGQMQTSKLVEPTGQMVKLRFASLGLELEAQVLRHYSLKDSSSTLKDISVLKLSDALDISPLDLNLSEDYWNKHVRIFGFPAARPLGSHAEGELKEVVANGWVLLRGGLDAREFVRPGFSGAPVFDDEGSVLGMLSAGTEVQREALMIPASFLLAACPELAQDLPDPYPGLRAFSEKEKRFFFGRSEVQERLKLALEDSHCLVLTGSSGAGKSSLIQAGLIPAYQAEAFLVIKMASDRFLRELSQSVVAAWTAPGPGQLLEAKTLEEALKKGQLDFADVSKKVLEETTHEGILLIFDQVEEWLSQGNIQTFKKLVTASNNHLHVLLAVRADFLEAFFSLCPLPLEVIYLPEIANLQELIEAPLNVLGVGQIEKGLSERILEDLQGETNPLPLLQFCLASLWQARSVNIISHEAYLALGGAKEAISLYAESVYSSFSEYQQQDAKHIFLQLIQPGQDNATKRLAQQTDFPESFLPLIELLATKRLIQLDKKGLELSHEALIHHWPRLKAWFEESRDFRIWQEKLREHLADYERHKHPDYLLSERQLGELASFPPEQFQAKEQRFIGQSQSYWEEQRNQELESTKKRLTLQRRLSQNLVLLIVITTLGTVLGLSLYWQASKRAAEALE
;
A
#
# COMPACT_ATOMS: atom_id res chain seq x y z
N MET A 1 -7.72 18.51 -0.94
CA MET A 1 -8.11 19.23 -2.19
C MET A 1 -7.05 20.23 -2.67
N VAL A 2 -6.55 21.17 -1.83
CA VAL A 2 -5.58 22.22 -2.23
C VAL A 2 -4.24 21.68 -2.79
N GLN A 3 -3.68 20.61 -2.21
CA GLN A 3 -2.43 19.99 -2.71
C GLN A 3 -2.60 19.31 -4.09
N GLY A 4 -3.80 18.83 -4.43
CA GLY A 4 -4.07 18.18 -5.72
C GLY A 4 -4.09 19.19 -6.86
N ILE A 5 -4.77 20.32 -6.64
CA ILE A 5 -4.85 21.43 -7.62
C ILE A 5 -3.45 22.00 -7.87
N ALA A 6 -2.65 22.23 -6.82
CA ALA A 6 -1.28 22.72 -6.96
C ALA A 6 -0.38 21.78 -7.79
N ARG A 7 -0.62 20.46 -7.72
CA ARG A 7 0.13 19.47 -8.53
C ARG A 7 -0.30 19.49 -9.99
N GLN A 8 -1.61 19.58 -10.27
CA GLN A 8 -2.13 19.64 -11.64
C GLN A 8 -1.63 20.87 -12.39
N LEU A 9 -1.60 22.04 -11.73
CA LEU A 9 -1.13 23.28 -12.35
C LEU A 9 0.33 23.21 -12.83
N ARG A 10 1.18 22.38 -12.21
CA ARG A 10 2.56 22.15 -12.65
C ARG A 10 2.65 21.51 -14.04
N ALA A 11 1.60 20.81 -14.46
CA ALA A 11 1.54 20.13 -15.74
C ALA A 11 0.96 21.01 -16.87
N ILE A 12 0.56 22.26 -16.60
CA ILE A 12 -0.09 23.15 -17.55
C ILE A 12 0.83 24.34 -17.85
N ALA A 13 0.98 24.68 -19.13
CA ALA A 13 1.84 25.74 -19.62
C ALA A 13 1.10 26.70 -20.54
N ALA A 14 1.51 27.97 -20.53
CA ALA A 14 1.10 28.94 -21.53
C ALA A 14 1.94 28.74 -22.80
N VAL A 15 1.30 28.66 -23.96
CA VAL A 15 2.00 28.73 -25.26
C VAL A 15 2.28 30.18 -25.58
N LEU A 16 3.53 30.50 -25.92
CA LEU A 16 4.00 31.86 -26.14
C LEU A 16 4.25 32.15 -27.63
N ASP A 17 3.94 33.37 -28.05
CA ASP A 17 4.39 33.91 -29.35
C ASP A 17 5.82 34.48 -29.28
N GLU A 18 6.31 35.00 -30.42
CA GLU A 18 7.62 35.63 -30.52
C GLU A 18 7.83 36.83 -29.57
N THR A 19 6.74 37.45 -29.12
CA THR A 19 6.75 38.58 -28.18
C THR A 19 6.60 38.15 -26.72
N SER A 20 6.67 36.84 -26.44
CA SER A 20 6.49 36.24 -25.11
C SER A 20 5.11 36.47 -24.48
N ASN A 21 4.10 36.76 -25.31
CA ASN A 21 2.71 36.85 -24.90
C ASN A 21 2.03 35.48 -25.02
N SER A 22 1.10 35.18 -24.09
CA SER A 22 0.34 33.92 -24.16
C SER A 22 -0.69 33.97 -25.28
N VAL A 23 -0.66 32.97 -26.15
CA VAL A 23 -1.62 32.78 -27.26
C VAL A 23 -2.58 31.61 -27.04
N GLY A 24 -2.34 30.81 -26.00
CA GLY A 24 -3.14 29.67 -25.61
C GLY A 24 -2.46 28.84 -24.54
N THR A 25 -2.95 27.62 -24.36
CA THR A 25 -2.54 26.70 -23.30
C THR A 25 -2.05 25.38 -23.90
N ALA A 26 -1.10 24.74 -23.23
CA ALA A 26 -0.68 23.37 -23.47
C ALA A 26 -0.59 22.63 -22.13
N PHE A 27 -0.70 21.31 -22.14
CA PHE A 27 -0.56 20.51 -20.91
C PHE A 27 0.12 19.18 -21.17
N PHE A 28 0.79 18.65 -20.15
CA PHE A 28 1.35 17.30 -20.17
C PHE A 28 0.23 16.26 -20.13
N ALA A 29 0.14 15.47 -21.19
CA ALA A 29 -0.74 14.31 -21.29
C ALA A 29 0.02 12.98 -21.19
N GLY A 30 1.35 13.03 -21.23
CA GLY A 30 2.26 11.90 -21.05
C GLY A 30 3.60 12.36 -20.49
N SER A 31 4.47 11.42 -20.14
CA SER A 31 5.75 11.67 -19.44
C SER A 31 6.73 12.59 -20.20
N SER A 32 6.57 12.74 -21.52
CA SER A 32 7.40 13.64 -22.34
C SER A 32 6.59 14.41 -23.40
N TYR A 33 5.26 14.26 -23.40
CA TYR A 33 4.39 14.75 -24.46
C TYR A 33 3.41 15.79 -23.91
N LEU A 34 3.38 16.94 -24.57
CA LEU A 34 2.36 17.97 -24.34
C LEU A 34 1.37 18.01 -25.49
N ILE A 35 0.15 18.43 -25.18
CA ILE A 35 -0.91 18.61 -26.15
C ILE A 35 -1.38 20.06 -26.11
N SER A 36 -1.63 20.62 -27.29
CA SER A 36 -2.27 21.93 -27.47
C SER A 36 -3.15 21.91 -28.72
N CYS A 37 -3.95 22.96 -28.92
CA CYS A 37 -4.70 23.14 -30.14
C CYS A 37 -3.79 23.46 -31.32
N ALA A 38 -4.09 22.93 -32.51
CA ALA A 38 -3.32 23.21 -33.72
C ALA A 38 -3.29 24.71 -34.05
N HIS A 39 -4.43 25.38 -33.96
CA HIS A 39 -4.48 26.82 -34.23
C HIS A 39 -3.67 27.67 -33.23
N VAL A 40 -3.51 27.21 -31.98
CA VAL A 40 -2.67 27.88 -30.98
C VAL A 40 -1.19 27.80 -31.39
N ILE A 41 -0.74 26.64 -31.85
CA ILE A 41 0.62 26.44 -32.35
C ILE A 41 0.86 27.22 -33.65
N GLU A 42 -0.09 27.21 -34.59
CA GLU A 42 -0.01 28.02 -35.81
C GLU A 42 0.16 29.51 -35.46
N ARG A 43 -0.61 30.02 -34.48
CA ARG A 43 -0.52 31.41 -34.02
C ARG A 43 0.80 31.72 -33.33
N ALA A 44 1.32 30.80 -32.51
CA ALA A 44 2.61 30.96 -31.84
C ALA A 44 3.77 31.10 -32.84
N LEU A 45 3.74 30.31 -33.92
CA LEU A 45 4.79 30.28 -34.96
C LEU A 45 4.69 31.41 -35.99
N THR A 46 3.48 31.92 -36.26
CA THR A 46 3.26 32.92 -37.33
C THR A 46 3.05 34.35 -36.83
N GLY A 47 2.79 34.53 -35.53
CA GLY A 47 2.54 35.84 -34.92
C GLY A 47 1.25 36.52 -35.38
N SER A 48 0.36 35.82 -36.10
CA SER A 48 -0.86 36.43 -36.65
C SER A 48 -1.87 36.74 -35.54
N SER A 49 -2.07 38.03 -35.27
CA SER A 49 -3.13 38.58 -34.41
C SER A 49 -4.48 38.57 -35.14
N GLY A 50 -5.11 37.40 -35.25
CA GLY A 50 -6.46 37.28 -35.79
C GLY A 50 -7.50 37.20 -34.67
N GLU A 51 -8.13 38.33 -34.34
CA GLU A 51 -9.44 38.34 -33.67
C GLU A 51 -10.49 37.69 -34.58
N GLY A 52 -11.30 36.80 -34.01
CA GLY A 52 -12.56 36.36 -34.62
C GLY A 52 -12.49 35.01 -35.34
N TYR A 53 -13.26 34.05 -34.83
CA TYR A 53 -13.82 32.97 -35.64
C TYR A 53 -14.60 33.58 -36.82
N ALA A 54 -13.91 33.81 -37.94
CA ALA A 54 -14.57 34.08 -39.19
C ALA A 54 -15.16 32.76 -39.70
N LEU A 55 -16.47 32.61 -39.46
CA LEU A 55 -17.35 31.81 -40.29
C LEU A 55 -16.93 31.93 -41.76
N ALA A 56 -16.69 30.77 -42.38
CA ALA A 56 -16.64 30.50 -43.81
C ALA A 56 -16.46 31.72 -44.74
N GLY A 57 -15.26 31.85 -45.28
CA GLY A 57 -15.02 32.56 -46.53
C GLY A 57 -14.05 33.73 -46.41
N GLN A 58 -12.90 33.57 -47.05
CA GLN A 58 -11.91 34.60 -47.37
C GLN A 58 -10.99 35.06 -46.23
N MET A 59 -9.80 34.46 -46.14
CA MET A 59 -8.60 35.21 -45.78
C MET A 59 -7.35 34.69 -46.49
N GLN A 60 -6.46 35.64 -46.75
CA GLN A 60 -5.31 35.60 -47.63
C GLN A 60 -4.22 34.61 -47.18
N THR A 61 -3.50 34.11 -48.19
CA THR A 61 -2.35 33.21 -48.12
C THR A 61 -1.17 33.83 -47.36
N SER A 62 -1.15 33.73 -46.03
CA SER A 62 0.12 33.71 -45.29
C SER A 62 0.82 32.38 -45.59
N LYS A 63 2.15 32.41 -45.80
CA LYS A 63 2.96 31.21 -46.06
C LYS A 63 2.62 30.15 -45.01
N LEU A 64 2.05 29.03 -45.45
CA LEU A 64 1.86 27.84 -44.62
C LEU A 64 3.25 27.32 -44.24
N VAL A 65 3.71 27.74 -43.07
CA VAL A 65 4.87 27.15 -42.41
C VAL A 65 4.44 25.77 -41.93
N GLU A 66 5.11 24.71 -42.38
CA GLU A 66 4.86 23.35 -41.87
C GLU A 66 5.25 23.32 -40.38
N PRO A 67 4.29 23.17 -39.44
CA PRO A 67 4.58 23.32 -38.02
C PRO A 67 5.44 22.19 -37.47
N THR A 68 5.36 21.01 -38.07
CA THR A 68 6.11 19.81 -37.66
C THR A 68 7.62 20.06 -37.68
N GLY A 69 8.30 19.68 -36.61
CA GLY A 69 9.74 19.86 -36.41
C GLY A 69 10.14 21.21 -35.82
N GLN A 70 9.22 22.18 -35.74
CA GLN A 70 9.51 23.52 -35.21
C GLN A 70 9.46 23.56 -33.69
N MET A 71 10.12 24.56 -33.13
CA MET A 71 10.18 24.80 -31.69
C MET A 71 9.15 25.86 -31.29
N VAL A 72 8.41 25.61 -30.22
CA VAL A 72 7.50 26.56 -29.59
C VAL A 72 7.92 26.83 -28.15
N LYS A 73 7.78 28.09 -27.73
CA LYS A 73 8.08 28.50 -26.35
C LYS A 73 6.88 28.27 -25.44
N LEU A 74 7.14 27.73 -24.27
CA LEU A 74 6.16 27.39 -23.25
C LEU A 74 6.55 28.03 -21.92
N ARG A 75 5.59 28.60 -21.20
CA ARG A 75 5.77 29.12 -19.84
C ARG A 75 4.98 28.30 -18.82
N PHE A 76 5.68 27.66 -17.90
CA PHE A 76 5.10 26.97 -16.75
C PHE A 76 4.99 27.94 -15.58
N ALA A 77 3.88 28.68 -15.51
CA ALA A 77 3.70 29.75 -14.52
C ALA A 77 3.87 29.29 -13.07
N SER A 78 3.37 28.10 -12.71
CA SER A 78 3.51 27.55 -11.35
C SER A 78 4.92 27.08 -10.99
N LEU A 79 5.79 26.91 -11.99
CA LEU A 79 7.19 26.51 -11.80
C LEU A 79 8.15 27.70 -11.93
N GLY A 80 7.69 28.81 -12.52
CA GLY A 80 8.55 29.93 -12.87
C GLY A 80 9.57 29.59 -13.97
N LEU A 81 9.23 28.67 -14.88
CA LEU A 81 10.12 28.18 -15.95
C LEU A 81 9.56 28.53 -17.34
N GLU A 82 10.45 28.86 -18.26
CA GLU A 82 10.17 28.92 -19.70
C GLU A 82 11.06 27.90 -20.43
N LEU A 83 10.46 27.11 -21.31
CA LEU A 83 11.13 26.02 -22.03
C LEU A 83 10.67 25.97 -23.48
N GLU A 84 11.38 25.20 -24.30
CA GLU A 84 11.01 24.94 -25.69
C GLU A 84 10.53 23.50 -25.87
N ALA A 85 9.54 23.32 -26.74
CA ALA A 85 9.05 22.02 -27.15
C ALA A 85 9.00 21.94 -28.67
N GLN A 86 9.36 20.78 -29.21
CA GLN A 86 9.28 20.50 -30.63
C GLN A 86 7.88 20.01 -31.01
N VAL A 87 7.30 20.53 -32.08
CA VAL A 87 6.06 20.01 -32.66
C VAL A 87 6.35 18.66 -33.33
N LEU A 88 5.82 17.58 -32.79
CA LEU A 88 5.99 16.23 -33.36
C LEU A 88 4.94 15.88 -34.40
N ARG A 89 3.68 16.21 -34.12
CA ARG A 89 2.54 15.93 -34.99
C ARG A 89 1.58 17.10 -34.94
N HIS A 90 0.96 17.39 -36.07
CA HIS A 90 0.11 18.56 -36.23
C HIS A 90 -1.10 18.23 -37.12
N TYR A 91 -2.30 18.33 -36.56
CA TYR A 91 -3.57 18.04 -37.21
C TYR A 91 -4.37 19.33 -37.32
N SER A 92 -4.24 20.04 -38.45
CA SER A 92 -4.87 21.36 -38.62
C SER A 92 -6.39 21.26 -38.80
N LEU A 93 -7.11 22.31 -38.38
CA LEU A 93 -8.56 22.48 -38.64
C LEU A 93 -8.91 22.48 -40.14
N LYS A 94 -7.97 22.88 -40.99
CA LYS A 94 -8.15 23.05 -42.44
C LYS A 94 -8.05 21.72 -43.20
N ASP A 95 -7.57 20.66 -42.55
CA ASP A 95 -7.41 19.36 -43.19
C ASP A 95 -8.76 18.61 -43.22
N SER A 96 -9.31 18.47 -44.42
CA SER A 96 -10.55 17.71 -44.65
C SER A 96 -10.34 16.20 -44.75
N SER A 97 -9.09 15.74 -44.85
CA SER A 97 -8.76 14.31 -45.05
C SER A 97 -8.59 13.53 -43.74
N SER A 98 -8.38 14.23 -42.62
CA SER A 98 -8.19 13.64 -41.30
C SER A 98 -9.46 13.73 -40.44
N THR A 99 -9.74 12.67 -39.68
CA THR A 99 -10.75 12.68 -38.61
C THR A 99 -10.26 13.43 -37.37
N LEU A 100 -8.95 13.44 -37.13
CA LEU A 100 -8.30 14.22 -36.09
C LEU A 100 -8.13 15.66 -36.57
N LYS A 101 -8.61 16.62 -35.76
CA LYS A 101 -8.60 18.04 -36.09
C LYS A 101 -8.25 18.86 -34.87
N ASP A 102 -7.57 19.97 -35.13
CA ASP A 102 -7.15 20.96 -34.14
C ASP A 102 -6.28 20.43 -32.99
N ILE A 103 -5.44 19.43 -33.25
CA ILE A 103 -4.55 18.85 -32.24
C ILE A 103 -3.10 19.03 -32.67
N SER A 104 -2.24 19.48 -31.75
CA SER A 104 -0.79 19.42 -31.88
C SER A 104 -0.18 18.62 -30.75
N VAL A 105 0.70 17.70 -31.09
CA VAL A 105 1.51 16.93 -30.17
C VAL A 105 2.89 17.55 -30.12
N LEU A 106 3.33 17.94 -28.93
CA LEU A 106 4.61 18.55 -28.68
C LEU A 106 5.47 17.60 -27.83
N LYS A 107 6.78 17.64 -28.03
CA LYS A 107 7.74 16.94 -27.19
C LYS A 107 8.70 17.94 -26.58
N LEU A 108 8.80 17.92 -25.25
CA LEU A 108 9.70 18.81 -24.54
C LEU A 108 11.16 18.46 -24.84
N SER A 109 12.01 19.47 -25.03
CA SER A 109 13.44 19.26 -25.32
C SER A 109 14.21 18.75 -24.10
N ASP A 110 13.83 19.23 -22.91
CA ASP A 110 14.43 18.85 -21.63
C ASP A 110 13.45 18.01 -20.82
N ALA A 111 13.94 16.99 -20.11
CA ALA A 111 13.11 16.19 -19.21
C ALA A 111 12.72 17.02 -17.97
N LEU A 112 11.42 17.08 -17.68
CA LEU A 112 10.90 17.64 -16.43
C LEU A 112 10.34 16.52 -15.57
N ASP A 113 10.66 16.54 -14.27
CA ASP A 113 10.05 15.66 -13.28
C ASP A 113 8.66 16.18 -12.89
N ILE A 114 7.71 16.01 -13.81
CA ILE A 114 6.31 16.39 -13.66
C ILE A 114 5.45 15.19 -14.02
N SER A 115 4.52 14.85 -13.14
CA SER A 115 3.54 13.81 -13.44
C SER A 115 2.55 14.33 -14.49
N PRO A 116 2.29 13.55 -15.57
CA PRO A 116 1.30 13.93 -16.56
C PRO A 116 -0.11 14.01 -15.94
N LEU A 117 -0.99 14.76 -16.60
CA LEU A 117 -2.39 14.79 -16.23
C LEU A 117 -3.06 13.47 -16.61
N ASP A 118 -3.90 12.96 -15.71
CA ASP A 118 -4.63 11.71 -15.89
C ASP A 118 -5.75 11.91 -16.93
N LEU A 119 -5.67 11.20 -18.06
CA LEU A 119 -6.67 11.27 -19.12
C LEU A 119 -7.85 10.34 -18.79
N ASN A 120 -9.07 10.88 -18.83
CA ASN A 120 -10.30 10.13 -18.72
C ASN A 120 -10.95 10.05 -20.11
N LEU A 121 -10.98 8.84 -20.68
CA LEU A 121 -11.42 8.61 -22.07
C LEU A 121 -12.87 8.12 -22.11
N SER A 122 -13.60 8.18 -20.99
CA SER A 122 -15.04 7.92 -20.94
C SER A 122 -15.78 8.80 -21.94
N GLU A 123 -16.77 8.24 -22.64
CA GLU A 123 -17.64 8.94 -23.58
C GLU A 123 -18.96 9.42 -22.95
N ASP A 124 -19.14 9.21 -21.65
CA ASP A 124 -20.28 9.77 -20.92
C ASP A 124 -19.98 11.22 -20.52
N TYR A 125 -20.59 12.17 -21.20
CA TYR A 125 -20.38 13.61 -20.97
C TYR A 125 -21.62 14.33 -20.45
N TRP A 126 -22.77 13.66 -20.37
CA TRP A 126 -24.05 14.33 -20.22
C TRP A 126 -24.17 15.06 -18.87
N ASN A 127 -24.36 16.38 -18.90
CA ASN A 127 -24.51 17.25 -17.72
C ASN A 127 -23.36 17.17 -16.70
N LYS A 128 -22.15 16.79 -17.13
CA LYS A 128 -20.99 16.82 -16.24
C LYS A 128 -20.50 18.25 -16.03
N HIS A 129 -20.37 18.66 -14.76
CA HIS A 129 -19.66 19.89 -14.41
C HIS A 129 -18.17 19.70 -14.68
N VAL A 130 -17.54 20.75 -15.19
CA VAL A 130 -16.12 20.73 -15.52
C VAL A 130 -15.42 22.02 -15.13
N ARG A 131 -14.13 21.88 -14.83
CA ARG A 131 -13.21 22.97 -14.53
C ARG A 131 -12.12 23.06 -15.57
N ILE A 132 -11.69 24.27 -15.88
CA ILE A 132 -10.72 24.54 -16.94
C ILE A 132 -9.71 25.54 -16.41
N PHE A 133 -8.43 25.34 -16.71
CA PHE A 133 -7.38 26.29 -16.37
C PHE A 133 -6.58 26.68 -17.62
N GLY A 134 -6.57 27.98 -17.93
CA GLY A 134 -5.87 28.53 -19.08
C GLY A 134 -5.27 29.90 -18.82
N PHE A 135 -4.64 30.48 -19.84
CA PHE A 135 -3.83 31.70 -19.74
C PHE A 135 -4.36 32.82 -20.64
N PRO A 136 -5.46 33.50 -20.27
CA PRO A 136 -5.93 34.65 -21.03
C PRO A 136 -4.93 35.81 -20.91
N ALA A 137 -4.84 36.66 -21.95
CA ALA A 137 -3.86 37.73 -22.03
C ALA A 137 -3.88 38.69 -20.81
N ALA A 138 -5.06 38.95 -20.25
CA ALA A 138 -5.22 39.79 -19.05
C ALA A 138 -4.72 39.13 -17.74
N ARG A 139 -4.46 37.82 -17.74
CA ARG A 139 -4.00 37.04 -16.57
C ARG A 139 -2.88 36.08 -16.98
N PRO A 140 -1.64 36.59 -17.12
CA PRO A 140 -0.49 35.79 -17.57
C PRO A 140 -0.06 34.69 -16.59
N LEU A 141 -0.54 34.73 -15.34
CA LEU A 141 -0.35 33.68 -14.33
C LEU A 141 -1.44 32.58 -14.37
N GLY A 142 -2.43 32.74 -15.25
CA GLY A 142 -3.52 31.79 -15.45
C GLY A 142 -4.81 32.13 -14.68
N SER A 143 -5.89 31.47 -15.06
CA SER A 143 -7.21 31.62 -14.45
C SER A 143 -8.08 30.38 -14.63
N HIS A 144 -9.01 30.19 -13.69
CA HIS A 144 -10.01 29.14 -13.74
C HIS A 144 -11.27 29.60 -14.49
N ALA A 145 -11.87 28.68 -15.23
CA ALA A 145 -13.22 28.79 -15.78
C ALA A 145 -14.00 27.50 -15.48
N GLU A 146 -15.33 27.59 -15.49
CA GLU A 146 -16.23 26.47 -15.22
C GLU A 146 -17.32 26.38 -16.29
N GLY A 147 -17.84 25.18 -16.49
CA GLY A 147 -18.95 24.94 -17.42
C GLY A 147 -19.56 23.56 -17.23
N GLU A 148 -20.53 23.26 -18.08
CA GLU A 148 -21.21 21.98 -18.13
C GLU A 148 -21.13 21.39 -19.53
N LEU A 149 -20.75 20.12 -19.61
CA LEU A 149 -20.79 19.35 -20.85
C LEU A 149 -22.24 18.98 -21.19
N LYS A 150 -22.61 19.15 -22.46
CA LYS A 150 -23.98 18.93 -22.95
C LYS A 150 -24.03 17.78 -23.94
N GLU A 151 -23.93 18.08 -25.23
CA GLU A 151 -24.13 17.11 -26.29
C GLU A 151 -22.87 16.89 -27.12
N VAL A 152 -22.77 15.69 -27.70
CA VAL A 152 -21.76 15.38 -28.72
C VAL A 152 -22.26 15.92 -30.06
N VAL A 153 -21.46 16.75 -30.72
CA VAL A 153 -21.79 17.34 -32.02
C VAL A 153 -21.23 16.49 -33.18
N ALA A 154 -21.59 16.80 -34.43
CA ALA A 154 -21.40 15.92 -35.59
C ALA A 154 -19.96 15.44 -35.88
N ASN A 155 -18.92 16.11 -35.36
CA ASN A 155 -17.52 15.70 -35.50
C ASN A 155 -16.97 14.93 -34.29
N GLY A 156 -17.83 14.49 -33.37
CA GLY A 156 -17.46 13.79 -32.14
C GLY A 156 -16.94 14.70 -31.03
N TRP A 157 -16.93 16.02 -31.23
CA TRP A 157 -16.58 16.98 -30.17
C TRP A 157 -17.75 17.21 -29.24
N VAL A 158 -17.49 17.74 -28.05
CA VAL A 158 -18.52 17.94 -27.03
C VAL A 158 -18.78 19.42 -26.82
N LEU A 159 -20.05 19.82 -26.81
CA LEU A 159 -20.46 21.18 -26.50
C LEU A 159 -20.35 21.43 -24.99
N LEU A 160 -19.59 22.46 -24.63
CA LEU A 160 -19.49 23.01 -23.30
C LEU A 160 -20.31 24.30 -23.21
N ARG A 161 -21.17 24.41 -22.19
CA ARG A 161 -21.91 25.64 -21.89
C ARG A 161 -21.51 26.23 -20.55
N GLY A 162 -21.40 27.56 -20.48
CA GLY A 162 -21.18 28.25 -19.22
C GLY A 162 -22.43 28.23 -18.35
N GLY A 163 -22.29 27.81 -17.09
CA GLY A 163 -23.37 27.92 -16.11
C GLY A 163 -23.82 29.38 -15.93
N LEU A 164 -25.11 29.60 -15.64
CA LEU A 164 -25.64 30.95 -15.40
C LEU A 164 -24.93 31.63 -14.21
N ASP A 165 -24.56 30.85 -13.20
CA ASP A 165 -23.91 31.28 -11.96
C ASP A 165 -22.37 31.29 -12.01
N ALA A 166 -21.76 30.85 -13.12
CA ALA A 166 -20.31 30.82 -13.25
C ALA A 166 -19.74 32.26 -13.27
N ARG A 167 -18.80 32.55 -12.35
CA ARG A 167 -18.14 33.87 -12.24
C ARG A 167 -17.33 34.24 -13.47
N GLU A 168 -16.83 33.25 -14.20
CA GLU A 168 -15.98 33.41 -15.38
C GLU A 168 -16.18 32.25 -16.35
N PHE A 169 -16.31 32.56 -17.64
CA PHE A 169 -16.42 31.57 -18.71
C PHE A 169 -15.24 31.68 -19.69
N VAL A 170 -15.08 30.64 -20.51
CA VAL A 170 -14.03 30.49 -21.53
C VAL A 170 -13.93 31.72 -22.43
N ARG A 171 -12.68 32.17 -22.65
CA ARG A 171 -12.30 33.31 -23.50
C ARG A 171 -10.97 33.06 -24.20
N PRO A 172 -10.51 33.93 -25.13
CA PRO A 172 -9.21 33.75 -25.78
C PRO A 172 -8.07 33.56 -24.76
N GLY A 173 -7.23 32.54 -24.99
CA GLY A 173 -6.16 32.07 -24.09
C GLY A 173 -6.47 30.77 -23.34
N PHE A 174 -7.73 30.33 -23.33
CA PHE A 174 -8.14 29.00 -22.83
C PHE A 174 -8.05 27.91 -23.90
N SER A 175 -7.89 28.24 -25.19
CA SER A 175 -7.68 27.24 -26.24
C SER A 175 -6.46 26.38 -25.92
N GLY A 176 -6.60 25.06 -26.01
CA GLY A 176 -5.59 24.08 -25.64
C GLY A 176 -5.54 23.76 -24.14
N ALA A 177 -6.43 24.33 -23.32
CA ALA A 177 -6.51 24.01 -21.89
C ALA A 177 -7.13 22.63 -21.65
N PRO A 178 -6.66 21.87 -20.64
CA PRO A 178 -7.32 20.65 -20.21
C PRO A 178 -8.67 20.96 -19.57
N VAL A 179 -9.67 20.10 -19.85
CA VAL A 179 -11.02 20.15 -19.26
C VAL A 179 -11.11 19.04 -18.22
N PHE A 180 -11.21 19.43 -16.94
CA PHE A 180 -11.21 18.51 -15.80
C PHE A 180 -12.62 18.15 -15.36
N ASP A 181 -12.84 16.88 -15.00
CA ASP A 181 -13.98 16.47 -14.19
C ASP A 181 -13.82 16.87 -12.71
N ASP A 182 -14.83 16.56 -11.90
CA ASP A 182 -14.82 16.83 -10.46
C ASP A 182 -13.72 16.04 -9.72
N GLU A 183 -13.35 14.87 -10.23
CA GLU A 183 -12.30 14.00 -9.69
C GLU A 183 -10.88 14.48 -10.04
N GLY A 184 -10.76 15.42 -10.99
CA GLY A 184 -9.50 16.01 -11.43
C GLY A 184 -8.83 15.26 -12.59
N SER A 185 -9.57 14.39 -13.28
CA SER A 185 -9.14 13.74 -14.52
C SER A 185 -9.50 14.60 -15.73
N VAL A 186 -8.72 14.52 -16.80
CA VAL A 186 -8.90 15.31 -18.02
C VAL A 186 -9.83 14.58 -18.99
N LEU A 187 -11.06 15.08 -19.17
CA LEU A 187 -12.04 14.56 -20.13
C LEU A 187 -11.70 14.91 -21.58
N GLY A 188 -10.91 15.96 -21.77
CA GLY A 188 -10.52 16.43 -23.09
C GLY A 188 -9.75 17.74 -23.05
N MET A 189 -9.56 18.31 -24.24
CA MET A 189 -8.90 19.60 -24.44
C MET A 189 -9.91 20.60 -25.00
N LEU A 190 -9.93 21.79 -24.43
CA LEU A 190 -10.76 22.87 -24.92
C LEU A 190 -10.22 23.38 -26.26
N SER A 191 -11.06 23.40 -27.28
CA SER A 191 -10.81 24.08 -28.55
C SER A 191 -11.47 25.47 -28.51
N ALA A 192 -12.05 25.88 -29.63
CA ALA A 192 -12.78 27.10 -29.84
C ALA A 192 -13.87 27.39 -28.80
N GLY A 193 -13.95 28.65 -28.35
CA GLY A 193 -15.08 29.13 -27.55
C GLY A 193 -15.49 30.55 -27.91
N THR A 194 -16.77 30.87 -27.70
CA THR A 194 -17.33 32.21 -27.85
C THR A 194 -17.80 32.72 -26.49
N GLU A 195 -17.27 33.87 -26.07
CA GLU A 195 -17.62 34.49 -24.79
C GLU A 195 -19.07 35.02 -24.80
N VAL A 196 -19.55 35.44 -25.97
CA VAL A 196 -20.91 35.99 -26.18
C VAL A 196 -22.00 34.95 -25.97
N GLN A 197 -21.84 33.75 -26.54
CA GLN A 197 -22.85 32.68 -26.40
C GLN A 197 -22.60 31.80 -25.19
N ARG A 198 -21.48 31.99 -24.48
CA ARG A 198 -20.98 31.10 -23.43
C ARG A 198 -20.95 29.63 -23.88
N GLU A 199 -20.49 29.42 -25.11
CA GLU A 199 -20.34 28.09 -25.72
C GLU A 199 -18.89 27.87 -26.13
N ALA A 200 -18.37 26.68 -25.83
CA ALA A 200 -17.08 26.23 -26.31
C ALA A 200 -17.15 24.76 -26.72
N LEU A 201 -16.20 24.31 -27.52
CA LEU A 201 -16.08 22.92 -27.92
C LEU A 201 -14.91 22.26 -27.22
N MET A 202 -15.13 21.04 -26.74
CA MET A 202 -14.10 20.18 -26.20
C MET A 202 -13.79 19.06 -27.19
N ILE A 203 -12.49 18.88 -27.47
CA ILE A 203 -11.95 17.71 -28.16
C ILE A 203 -11.78 16.61 -27.11
N PRO A 204 -12.50 15.48 -27.19
CA PRO A 204 -12.40 14.43 -26.19
C PRO A 204 -10.99 13.85 -26.07
N ALA A 205 -10.64 13.39 -24.88
CA ALA A 205 -9.33 12.81 -24.62
C ALA A 205 -9.03 11.57 -25.50
N SER A 206 -10.05 10.84 -25.97
CA SER A 206 -9.90 9.74 -26.95
C SER A 206 -9.26 10.18 -28.27
N PHE A 207 -9.59 11.38 -28.77
CA PHE A 207 -8.96 11.96 -29.95
C PHE A 207 -7.50 12.36 -29.69
N LEU A 208 -7.19 12.78 -28.46
CA LEU A 208 -5.83 13.15 -28.06
C LEU A 208 -4.91 11.93 -28.04
N LEU A 209 -5.41 10.80 -27.53
CA LEU A 209 -4.71 9.53 -27.57
C LEU A 209 -4.57 8.99 -29.00
N ALA A 210 -5.58 9.16 -29.85
CA ALA A 210 -5.46 8.79 -31.27
C ALA A 210 -4.40 9.64 -32.00
N ALA A 211 -4.25 10.92 -31.65
CA ALA A 211 -3.20 11.80 -32.17
C ALA A 211 -1.80 11.45 -31.62
N CYS A 212 -1.73 10.92 -30.40
CA CYS A 212 -0.49 10.49 -29.75
C CYS A 212 -0.64 9.12 -29.09
N PRO A 213 -0.50 8.01 -29.85
CA PRO A 213 -0.62 6.66 -29.30
C PRO A 213 0.41 6.36 -28.19
N GLU A 214 1.52 7.10 -28.13
CA GLU A 214 2.53 6.99 -27.08
C GLU A 214 1.99 7.31 -25.68
N LEU A 215 0.94 8.13 -25.58
CA LEU A 215 0.27 8.43 -24.31
C LEU A 215 -0.36 7.18 -23.68
N ALA A 216 -0.61 6.14 -24.48
CA ALA A 216 -1.12 4.86 -23.99
C ALA A 216 -0.23 4.30 -22.86
N GLN A 217 1.09 4.49 -22.94
CA GLN A 217 2.04 3.93 -21.97
C GLN A 217 1.91 4.59 -20.58
N ASP A 218 1.46 5.84 -20.55
CA ASP A 218 1.30 6.64 -19.34
C ASP A 218 -0.12 6.54 -18.74
N LEU A 219 -1.03 5.78 -19.38
CA LEU A 219 -2.37 5.54 -18.84
C LEU A 219 -2.28 4.76 -17.52
N PRO A 220 -3.12 5.11 -16.54
CA PRO A 220 -3.16 4.40 -15.27
C PRO A 220 -3.51 2.93 -15.50
N ASP A 221 -2.82 2.06 -14.77
CA ASP A 221 -3.12 0.63 -14.75
C ASP A 221 -4.45 0.41 -14.03
N PRO A 222 -5.52 -0.05 -14.72
CA PRO A 222 -6.80 -0.27 -14.08
C PRO A 222 -6.79 -1.50 -13.17
N TYR A 223 -5.76 -2.36 -13.26
CA TYR A 223 -5.63 -3.57 -12.47
C TYR A 223 -4.51 -3.44 -11.44
N PRO A 224 -4.80 -3.54 -10.14
CA PRO A 224 -3.79 -3.37 -9.10
C PRO A 224 -2.77 -4.52 -9.05
N GLY A 225 -3.08 -5.67 -9.65
CA GLY A 225 -2.30 -6.89 -9.45
C GLY A 225 -2.54 -7.46 -8.05
N LEU A 226 -1.45 -7.76 -7.34
CA LEU A 226 -1.52 -8.44 -6.03
C LEU A 226 -1.78 -7.50 -4.84
N ARG A 227 -1.62 -6.19 -5.01
CA ARG A 227 -1.94 -5.22 -3.96
C ARG A 227 -3.45 -4.97 -3.90
N ALA A 228 -3.90 -4.40 -2.80
CA ALA A 228 -5.26 -3.87 -2.74
C ALA A 228 -5.42 -2.65 -3.65
N PHE A 229 -6.62 -2.46 -4.20
CA PHE A 229 -7.04 -1.16 -4.72
C PHE A 229 -6.93 -0.09 -3.64
N SER A 230 -6.48 1.10 -4.02
CA SER A 230 -6.40 2.28 -3.17
C SER A 230 -7.64 3.17 -3.35
N GLU A 231 -7.82 4.13 -2.45
CA GLU A 231 -8.91 5.13 -2.50
C GLU A 231 -8.98 5.87 -3.85
N LYS A 232 -7.82 6.17 -4.45
CA LYS A 232 -7.73 6.88 -5.74
C LYS A 232 -8.20 6.05 -6.92
N GLU A 233 -8.28 4.74 -6.75
CA GLU A 233 -8.63 3.78 -7.79
C GLU A 233 -10.07 3.29 -7.64
N LYS A 234 -10.89 3.99 -6.83
CA LYS A 234 -12.33 3.69 -6.67
C LYS A 234 -13.06 3.50 -8.00
N ARG A 235 -12.67 4.26 -9.04
CA ARG A 235 -13.29 4.20 -10.37
C ARG A 235 -13.02 2.90 -11.12
N PHE A 236 -12.02 2.12 -10.70
CA PHE A 236 -11.68 0.81 -11.27
C PHE A 236 -12.16 -0.35 -10.40
N PHE A 237 -12.85 -0.09 -9.28
CA PHE A 237 -13.28 -1.10 -8.33
C PHE A 237 -14.73 -1.55 -8.60
N PHE A 238 -14.90 -2.81 -9.02
CA PHE A 238 -16.18 -3.37 -9.50
C PHE A 238 -16.56 -4.70 -8.83
N GLY A 239 -17.81 -5.15 -9.06
CA GLY A 239 -18.34 -6.44 -8.60
C GLY A 239 -18.64 -6.55 -7.10
N ARG A 240 -18.60 -5.42 -6.36
CA ARG A 240 -18.82 -5.38 -4.90
C ARG A 240 -19.88 -4.38 -4.43
N SER A 241 -20.64 -3.77 -5.33
CA SER A 241 -21.62 -2.72 -5.02
C SER A 241 -22.70 -3.20 -4.03
N GLU A 242 -23.28 -4.38 -4.23
CA GLU A 242 -24.32 -4.91 -3.32
C GLU A 242 -23.80 -5.15 -1.90
N VAL A 243 -22.57 -5.67 -1.78
CA VAL A 243 -21.95 -5.90 -0.46
C VAL A 243 -21.60 -4.59 0.20
N GLN A 244 -21.12 -3.60 -0.57
CA GLN A 244 -20.83 -2.27 -0.05
C GLN A 244 -22.08 -1.63 0.57
N GLU A 245 -23.21 -1.65 -0.12
CA GLU A 245 -24.49 -1.14 0.39
C GLU A 245 -24.96 -1.91 1.63
N ARG A 246 -24.84 -3.24 1.62
CA ARG A 246 -25.18 -4.07 2.79
C ARG A 246 -24.30 -3.72 3.99
N LEU A 247 -23.01 -3.50 3.80
CA LEU A 247 -22.09 -3.12 4.88
C LEU A 247 -22.43 -1.74 5.45
N LYS A 248 -22.83 -0.78 4.60
CA LYS A 248 -23.30 0.53 5.04
C LYS A 248 -24.53 0.44 5.93
N LEU A 249 -25.58 -0.24 5.46
CA LEU A 249 -26.81 -0.44 6.23
C LEU A 249 -26.54 -1.15 7.56
N ALA A 250 -25.71 -2.19 7.56
CA ALA A 250 -25.36 -2.89 8.79
C ALA A 250 -24.57 -2.01 9.76
N LEU A 251 -23.68 -1.13 9.27
CA LEU A 251 -22.96 -0.17 10.11
C LEU A 251 -23.87 0.94 10.66
N GLU A 252 -24.87 1.37 9.90
CA GLU A 252 -25.89 2.32 10.38
C GLU A 252 -26.73 1.72 11.51
N ASP A 253 -27.10 0.44 11.43
CA ASP A 253 -27.91 -0.24 12.44
C ASP A 253 -27.11 -0.66 13.69
N SER A 254 -25.93 -1.24 13.50
CA SER A 254 -25.15 -1.86 14.58
C SER A 254 -24.04 -0.98 15.15
N HIS A 255 -23.59 0.03 14.40
CA HIS A 255 -22.42 0.89 14.66
C HIS A 255 -21.08 0.17 14.82
N CYS A 256 -21.06 -1.15 15.03
CA CYS A 256 -19.87 -1.96 15.07
C CYS A 256 -20.08 -3.29 14.34
N LEU A 257 -19.28 -3.49 13.28
CA LEU A 257 -19.45 -4.59 12.34
C LEU A 257 -18.15 -5.35 12.15
N VAL A 258 -18.24 -6.68 12.11
CA VAL A 258 -17.13 -7.56 11.73
C VAL A 258 -17.27 -7.96 10.27
N LEU A 259 -16.32 -7.55 9.43
CA LEU A 259 -16.17 -8.02 8.06
C LEU A 259 -15.20 -9.20 8.03
N THR A 260 -15.64 -10.34 7.51
CA THR A 260 -14.80 -11.53 7.39
C THR A 260 -14.84 -12.15 6.01
N GLY A 261 -13.91 -13.05 5.71
CA GLY A 261 -13.79 -13.72 4.40
C GLY A 261 -12.42 -14.35 4.21
N SER A 262 -12.29 -15.18 3.17
CA SER A 262 -11.02 -15.86 2.84
C SER A 262 -9.87 -14.86 2.58
N SER A 263 -8.63 -15.33 2.78
CA SER A 263 -7.44 -14.55 2.43
C SER A 263 -7.43 -14.27 0.93
N GLY A 264 -7.18 -13.02 0.53
CA GLY A 264 -7.23 -12.60 -0.88
C GLY A 264 -8.63 -12.40 -1.49
N ALA A 265 -9.72 -12.48 -0.73
CA ALA A 265 -11.09 -12.24 -1.23
C ALA A 265 -11.41 -10.78 -1.60
N GLY A 266 -10.47 -9.86 -1.36
CA GLY A 266 -10.62 -8.43 -1.63
C GLY A 266 -11.13 -7.58 -0.46
N LYS A 267 -11.09 -8.06 0.80
CA LYS A 267 -11.51 -7.28 2.00
C LYS A 267 -10.86 -5.90 2.06
N SER A 268 -9.53 -5.84 1.99
CA SER A 268 -8.79 -4.57 2.06
C SER A 268 -9.05 -3.66 0.85
N SER A 269 -9.39 -4.22 -0.33
CA SER A 269 -9.80 -3.43 -1.51
C SER A 269 -11.20 -2.87 -1.35
N LEU A 270 -12.16 -3.66 -0.86
CA LEU A 270 -13.51 -3.19 -0.54
C LEU A 270 -13.49 -2.06 0.49
N ILE A 271 -12.65 -2.20 1.51
CA ILE A 271 -12.43 -1.14 2.49
C ILE A 271 -11.87 0.12 1.82
N GLN A 272 -10.76 0.00 1.09
CA GLN A 272 -10.00 1.14 0.60
C GLN A 272 -10.64 1.87 -0.58
N ALA A 273 -11.17 1.13 -1.55
CA ALA A 273 -11.71 1.68 -2.79
C ALA A 273 -13.25 1.73 -2.82
N GLY A 274 -13.92 0.99 -1.94
CA GLY A 274 -15.38 1.02 -1.78
C GLY A 274 -15.81 1.88 -0.60
N LEU A 275 -15.60 1.38 0.63
CA LEU A 275 -16.17 1.97 1.85
C LEU A 275 -15.58 3.33 2.22
N ILE A 276 -14.24 3.48 2.21
CA ILE A 276 -13.60 4.75 2.61
C ILE A 276 -14.12 5.93 1.75
N PRO A 277 -14.07 5.88 0.40
CA PRO A 277 -14.63 6.94 -0.43
C PRO A 277 -16.11 7.19 -0.18
N ALA A 278 -16.88 6.11 0.02
CA ALA A 278 -18.33 6.20 0.17
C ALA A 278 -18.76 6.85 1.48
N TYR A 279 -18.01 6.66 2.57
CA TYR A 279 -18.25 7.34 3.86
C TYR A 279 -17.70 8.78 3.87
N GLN A 280 -16.57 9.03 3.20
CA GLN A 280 -16.07 10.41 3.03
C GLN A 280 -17.06 11.29 2.25
N ALA A 281 -17.77 10.72 1.26
CA ALA A 281 -18.83 11.40 0.52
C ALA A 281 -20.04 11.77 1.39
N GLU A 282 -20.27 11.03 2.47
CA GLU A 282 -21.30 11.28 3.50
C GLU A 282 -20.75 12.12 4.68
N ALA A 283 -19.64 12.83 4.46
CA ALA A 283 -19.00 13.67 5.45
C ALA A 283 -18.58 12.95 6.75
N PHE A 284 -18.27 11.65 6.72
CA PHE A 284 -17.63 10.99 7.85
C PHE A 284 -16.13 11.28 7.89
N LEU A 285 -15.59 11.46 9.11
CA LEU A 285 -14.16 11.41 9.35
C LEU A 285 -13.70 9.94 9.37
N VAL A 286 -13.13 9.47 8.26
CA VAL A 286 -12.71 8.07 8.13
C VAL A 286 -11.25 7.89 8.55
N ILE A 287 -10.99 7.00 9.51
CA ILE A 287 -9.65 6.74 10.05
C ILE A 287 -9.35 5.25 9.98
N LYS A 288 -8.47 4.87 9.05
CA LYS A 288 -7.92 3.51 8.97
C LYS A 288 -6.74 3.37 9.93
N MET A 289 -6.88 2.45 10.88
CA MET A 289 -5.87 2.20 11.91
C MET A 289 -4.79 1.27 11.38
N ALA A 290 -3.53 1.70 11.51
CA ALA A 290 -2.40 0.97 10.93
C ALA A 290 -1.47 0.33 11.98
N SER A 291 -1.49 0.77 13.24
CA SER A 291 -0.49 0.34 14.23
C SER A 291 -0.96 0.40 15.70
N ASP A 292 -0.14 -0.18 16.59
CA ASP A 292 -0.21 -0.07 18.06
C ASP A 292 -0.35 1.37 18.61
N ARG A 293 -0.10 2.39 17.79
CA ARG A 293 -0.23 3.82 18.11
C ARG A 293 -1.60 4.39 17.76
N PHE A 294 -2.65 3.59 17.81
CA PHE A 294 -4.00 4.00 17.43
C PHE A 294 -4.51 5.26 18.15
N LEU A 295 -4.25 5.42 19.45
CA LEU A 295 -4.67 6.62 20.18
C LEU A 295 -4.01 7.87 19.61
N ARG A 296 -2.76 7.75 19.18
CA ARG A 296 -2.03 8.83 18.52
C ARG A 296 -2.60 9.09 17.13
N GLU A 297 -2.81 8.05 16.33
CA GLU A 297 -3.39 8.17 14.98
C GLU A 297 -4.78 8.83 15.03
N LEU A 298 -5.65 8.33 15.91
CA LEU A 298 -6.97 8.91 16.19
C LEU A 298 -6.85 10.38 16.60
N SER A 299 -6.02 10.68 17.60
CA SER A 299 -5.90 12.04 18.12
C SER A 299 -5.35 13.02 17.08
N GLN A 300 -4.41 12.57 16.24
CA GLN A 300 -3.86 13.39 15.16
C GLN A 300 -4.89 13.64 14.06
N SER A 301 -5.63 12.62 13.64
CA SER A 301 -6.66 12.75 12.60
C SER A 301 -7.83 13.62 13.05
N VAL A 302 -8.31 13.42 14.28
CA VAL A 302 -9.36 14.24 14.88
C VAL A 302 -8.92 15.70 14.99
N VAL A 303 -7.71 15.94 15.51
CA VAL A 303 -7.22 17.31 15.65
C VAL A 303 -7.00 17.98 14.30
N ALA A 304 -6.57 17.23 13.28
CA ALA A 304 -6.47 17.72 11.91
C ALA A 304 -7.79 18.03 11.24
N ALA A 305 -8.88 17.37 11.65
CA ALA A 305 -10.20 17.66 11.11
C ALA A 305 -10.81 18.96 11.67
N TRP A 306 -10.45 19.37 12.89
CA TRP A 306 -11.09 20.52 13.56
C TRP A 306 -10.22 21.78 13.68
N THR A 307 -8.91 21.72 13.44
CA THR A 307 -8.00 22.87 13.60
C THR A 307 -7.28 23.22 12.31
N ALA A 308 -6.99 24.51 12.13
CA ALA A 308 -6.13 24.97 11.05
C ALA A 308 -4.70 24.40 11.21
N PRO A 309 -4.03 24.01 10.10
CA PRO A 309 -2.68 23.46 10.17
C PRO A 309 -1.71 24.41 10.89
N GLY A 310 -0.99 23.91 11.90
CA GLY A 310 -0.05 24.74 12.66
C GLY A 310 0.71 24.00 13.77
N PRO A 311 1.75 24.64 14.36
CA PRO A 311 2.58 24.00 15.38
C PRO A 311 1.83 23.61 16.66
N GLY A 312 0.70 24.26 16.99
CA GLY A 312 -0.16 23.92 18.13
C GLY A 312 -0.90 22.58 17.98
N GLN A 313 -1.14 22.16 16.73
CA GLN A 313 -1.90 20.96 16.38
C GLN A 313 -1.29 19.67 16.96
N LEU A 314 0.04 19.56 16.94
CA LEU A 314 0.76 18.42 17.50
C LEU A 314 0.68 18.36 19.03
N LEU A 315 0.60 19.51 19.70
CA LEU A 315 0.47 19.59 21.15
C LEU A 315 -0.95 19.22 21.59
N GLU A 316 -1.95 19.70 20.88
CA GLU A 316 -3.36 19.34 21.10
C GLU A 316 -3.59 17.83 20.86
N ALA A 317 -3.04 17.28 19.78
CA ALA A 317 -3.12 15.85 19.50
C ALA A 317 -2.50 15.01 20.63
N LYS A 318 -1.34 15.42 21.16
CA LYS A 318 -0.74 14.77 22.33
C LYS A 318 -1.60 14.89 23.59
N THR A 319 -2.23 16.04 23.79
CA THR A 319 -3.10 16.29 24.95
C THR A 319 -4.34 15.39 24.91
N LEU A 320 -4.96 15.26 23.74
CA LEU A 320 -6.07 14.34 23.50
C LEU A 320 -5.64 12.87 23.69
N GLU A 321 -4.48 12.50 23.15
CA GLU A 321 -3.91 11.15 23.30
C GLU A 321 -3.71 10.82 24.79
N GLU A 322 -3.15 11.73 25.58
CA GLU A 322 -2.96 11.55 27.01
C GLU A 322 -4.28 11.44 27.79
N ALA A 323 -5.27 12.27 27.44
CA ALA A 323 -6.57 12.23 28.08
C ALA A 323 -7.30 10.90 27.84
N LEU A 324 -7.25 10.38 26.61
CA LEU A 324 -7.78 9.05 26.26
C LEU A 324 -7.03 7.93 26.99
N LYS A 325 -5.68 7.99 27.05
CA LYS A 325 -4.87 7.02 27.81
C LYS A 325 -5.20 6.99 29.30
N LYS A 326 -5.42 8.16 29.89
CA LYS A 326 -5.76 8.32 31.32
C LYS A 326 -7.24 8.07 31.61
N GLY A 327 -8.08 7.86 30.59
CA GLY A 327 -9.52 7.69 30.74
C GLY A 327 -10.24 8.96 31.22
N GLN A 328 -9.65 10.13 30.96
CA GLN A 328 -10.25 11.44 31.28
C GLN A 328 -11.27 11.88 30.23
N LEU A 329 -11.15 11.35 29.01
CA LEU A 329 -12.08 11.44 27.90
C LEU A 329 -12.36 10.03 27.41
N ASP A 330 -13.59 9.77 26.98
CA ASP A 330 -13.97 8.53 26.29
C ASP A 330 -14.15 8.77 24.78
N PHE A 331 -14.21 7.70 24.00
CA PHE A 331 -14.40 7.78 22.55
C PHE A 331 -15.73 8.43 22.15
N ALA A 332 -16.78 8.28 22.97
CA ALA A 332 -18.06 8.96 22.76
C ALA A 332 -17.94 10.49 22.95
N ASP A 333 -17.08 10.97 23.84
CA ASP A 333 -16.81 12.40 23.98
C ASP A 333 -16.07 12.95 22.76
N VAL A 334 -15.18 12.15 22.18
CA VAL A 334 -14.45 12.51 20.95
C VAL A 334 -15.41 12.61 19.77
N SER A 335 -16.31 11.65 19.58
CA SER A 335 -17.29 11.71 18.48
C SER A 335 -18.21 12.92 18.64
N LYS A 336 -18.69 13.19 19.85
CA LYS A 336 -19.51 14.38 20.14
C LYS A 336 -18.79 15.68 19.77
N LYS A 337 -17.52 15.83 20.14
CA LYS A 337 -16.73 17.01 19.78
C LYS A 337 -16.54 17.16 18.27
N VAL A 338 -16.35 16.06 17.53
CA VAL A 338 -16.24 16.12 16.07
C VAL A 338 -17.53 16.68 15.44
N LEU A 339 -18.69 16.32 15.96
CA LEU A 339 -19.97 16.88 15.51
C LEU A 339 -20.12 18.37 15.84
N GLU A 340 -19.66 18.79 17.02
CA GLU A 340 -19.83 20.17 17.50
C GLU A 340 -18.85 21.15 16.82
N GLU A 341 -17.64 20.69 16.49
CA GLU A 341 -16.53 21.54 16.04
C GLU A 341 -16.19 21.39 14.54
N THR A 342 -16.83 20.45 13.83
CA THR A 342 -16.56 20.22 12.40
C THR A 342 -17.83 20.09 11.57
N THR A 343 -17.68 20.00 10.24
CA THR A 343 -18.78 19.72 9.31
C THR A 343 -19.04 18.23 9.12
N HIS A 344 -18.35 17.35 9.86
CA HIS A 344 -18.49 15.91 9.71
C HIS A 344 -19.72 15.39 10.46
N GLU A 345 -20.38 14.36 9.93
CA GLU A 345 -21.58 13.73 10.52
C GLU A 345 -21.25 12.60 11.52
N GLY A 346 -19.99 12.16 11.55
CA GLY A 346 -19.51 11.12 12.45
C GLY A 346 -18.07 10.72 12.15
N ILE A 347 -17.62 9.67 12.85
CA ILE A 347 -16.30 9.07 12.69
C ILE A 347 -16.47 7.60 12.29
N LEU A 348 -15.74 7.14 11.27
CA LEU A 348 -15.61 5.73 10.94
C LEU A 348 -14.20 5.24 11.26
N LEU A 349 -14.07 4.35 12.23
CA LEU A 349 -12.80 3.70 12.60
C LEU A 349 -12.70 2.34 11.92
N ILE A 350 -11.62 2.11 11.18
CA ILE A 350 -11.43 0.87 10.43
C ILE A 350 -10.19 0.16 10.96
N PHE A 351 -10.39 -1.07 11.44
CA PHE A 351 -9.33 -1.99 11.82
C PHE A 351 -9.21 -3.07 10.75
N ASP A 352 -8.24 -2.92 9.86
CA ASP A 352 -7.92 -3.92 8.84
C ASP A 352 -6.91 -4.92 9.43
N GLN A 353 -7.17 -6.22 9.32
CA GLN A 353 -6.37 -7.31 9.93
C GLN A 353 -6.29 -7.21 11.46
N VAL A 354 -7.44 -7.32 12.13
CA VAL A 354 -7.57 -7.23 13.60
C VAL A 354 -6.70 -8.28 14.32
N GLU A 355 -6.41 -9.41 13.70
CA GLU A 355 -5.50 -10.42 14.24
C GLU A 355 -4.10 -9.87 14.57
N GLU A 356 -3.56 -8.96 13.75
CA GLU A 356 -2.27 -8.31 14.02
C GLU A 356 -2.34 -7.46 15.30
N TRP A 357 -3.48 -6.81 15.53
CA TRP A 357 -3.70 -5.95 16.68
C TRP A 357 -3.83 -6.71 17.99
N LEU A 358 -4.55 -7.83 17.96
CA LEU A 358 -4.78 -8.63 19.15
C LEU A 358 -3.50 -9.30 19.64
N SER A 359 -2.60 -9.66 18.74
CA SER A 359 -1.27 -10.22 19.09
C SER A 359 -0.41 -9.28 19.96
N GLN A 360 -0.71 -7.98 19.96
CA GLN A 360 0.07 -6.93 20.63
C GLN A 360 -0.45 -6.57 22.04
N GLY A 361 -1.52 -7.23 22.53
CA GLY A 361 -2.00 -7.07 23.91
C GLY A 361 -2.95 -5.88 24.17
N ASN A 362 -3.44 -5.20 23.12
CA ASN A 362 -4.31 -4.01 23.23
C ASN A 362 -5.80 -4.29 23.50
N ILE A 363 -6.12 -5.45 24.06
CA ILE A 363 -7.48 -6.00 24.10
C ILE A 363 -8.48 -5.16 24.92
N GLN A 364 -8.03 -4.56 26.03
CA GLN A 364 -8.91 -3.78 26.91
C GLN A 364 -9.33 -2.47 26.27
N THR A 365 -8.41 -1.79 25.61
CA THR A 365 -8.70 -0.54 24.91
C THR A 365 -9.57 -0.79 23.68
N PHE A 366 -9.32 -1.90 22.99
CA PHE A 366 -10.15 -2.34 21.87
C PHE A 366 -11.61 -2.62 22.31
N LYS A 367 -11.81 -3.34 23.43
CA LYS A 367 -13.14 -3.57 24.00
C LYS A 367 -13.87 -2.26 24.31
N LYS A 368 -13.19 -1.29 24.94
CA LYS A 368 -13.77 0.04 25.23
C LYS A 368 -14.23 0.75 23.97
N LEU A 369 -13.41 0.72 22.92
CA LEU A 369 -13.72 1.35 21.64
C LEU A 369 -14.95 0.72 20.98
N VAL A 370 -15.00 -0.62 20.94
CA VAL A 370 -16.16 -1.35 20.40
C VAL A 370 -17.42 -1.01 21.19
N THR A 371 -17.36 -0.97 22.53
CA THR A 371 -18.51 -0.63 23.37
C THR A 371 -18.95 0.84 23.29
N ALA A 372 -18.06 1.74 22.84
CA ALA A 372 -18.36 3.16 22.70
C ALA A 372 -19.01 3.52 21.35
N SER A 373 -19.11 2.55 20.43
CA SER A 373 -19.74 2.73 19.13
C SER A 373 -21.20 3.21 19.25
N ASN A 374 -21.60 4.12 18.37
CA ASN A 374 -22.90 4.78 18.36
C ASN A 374 -23.16 5.42 16.98
N ASN A 375 -24.30 6.10 16.79
CA ASN A 375 -24.69 6.79 15.55
C ASN A 375 -23.62 7.72 14.94
N HIS A 376 -22.66 8.19 15.74
CA HIS A 376 -21.60 9.11 15.30
C HIS A 376 -20.19 8.52 15.45
N LEU A 377 -20.08 7.26 15.89
CA LEU A 377 -18.85 6.52 16.01
C LEU A 377 -19.06 5.10 15.50
N HIS A 378 -18.79 4.90 14.21
CA HIS A 378 -18.85 3.61 13.55
C HIS A 378 -17.50 2.89 13.62
N VAL A 379 -17.52 1.58 13.80
CA VAL A 379 -16.32 0.74 13.94
C VAL A 379 -16.42 -0.48 13.02
N LEU A 380 -15.53 -0.55 12.03
CA LEU A 380 -15.42 -1.69 11.12
C LEU A 380 -14.20 -2.53 11.47
N LEU A 381 -14.42 -3.82 11.71
CA LEU A 381 -13.41 -4.79 12.09
C LEU A 381 -13.22 -5.83 10.99
N ALA A 382 -12.12 -5.76 10.25
CA ALA A 382 -11.80 -6.77 9.24
C ALA A 382 -10.98 -7.91 9.86
N VAL A 383 -11.56 -9.10 9.91
CA VAL A 383 -10.97 -10.30 10.56
C VAL A 383 -10.89 -11.43 9.55
N ARG A 384 -9.76 -12.13 9.46
CA ARG A 384 -9.70 -13.35 8.65
C ARG A 384 -10.63 -14.44 9.18
N ALA A 385 -11.20 -15.23 8.28
CA ALA A 385 -12.18 -16.27 8.64
C ALA A 385 -11.62 -17.32 9.61
N ASP A 386 -10.35 -17.72 9.43
CA ASP A 386 -9.62 -18.65 10.30
C ASP A 386 -9.27 -18.05 11.68
N PHE A 387 -9.35 -16.73 11.84
CA PHE A 387 -9.09 -16.04 13.11
C PHE A 387 -10.36 -15.68 13.90
N LEU A 388 -11.55 -15.92 13.35
CA LEU A 388 -12.82 -15.53 14.00
C LEU A 388 -13.01 -16.17 15.39
N GLU A 389 -12.67 -17.45 15.55
CA GLU A 389 -12.83 -18.15 16.83
C GLU A 389 -11.92 -17.56 17.91
N ALA A 390 -10.65 -17.30 17.56
CA ALA A 390 -9.69 -16.63 18.45
C ALA A 390 -10.15 -15.20 18.78
N PHE A 391 -10.66 -14.47 17.78
CA PHE A 391 -11.20 -13.12 17.95
C PHE A 391 -12.35 -13.09 18.97
N PHE A 392 -13.36 -13.95 18.84
CA PHE A 392 -14.50 -13.97 19.78
C PHE A 392 -14.13 -14.51 21.17
N SER A 393 -13.14 -15.40 21.26
CA SER A 393 -12.58 -15.83 22.55
C SER A 393 -11.95 -14.66 23.31
N LEU A 394 -11.32 -13.74 22.59
CA LEU A 394 -10.68 -12.54 23.12
C LEU A 394 -11.71 -11.42 23.37
N CYS A 395 -12.63 -11.21 22.44
CA CYS A 395 -13.66 -10.18 22.46
C CYS A 395 -15.08 -10.79 22.43
N PRO A 396 -15.61 -11.29 23.56
CA PRO A 396 -16.91 -11.96 23.62
C PRO A 396 -18.06 -10.94 23.66
N LEU A 397 -18.14 -10.08 22.64
CA LEU A 397 -19.21 -9.11 22.42
C LEU A 397 -20.13 -9.62 21.30
N PRO A 398 -21.45 -9.40 21.39
CA PRO A 398 -22.41 -9.82 20.36
C PRO A 398 -22.35 -8.86 19.17
N LEU A 399 -21.35 -9.07 18.30
CA LEU A 399 -21.14 -8.25 17.10
C LEU A 399 -21.79 -8.88 15.88
N GLU A 400 -22.35 -8.05 14.99
CA GLU A 400 -22.79 -8.50 13.69
C GLU A 400 -21.58 -8.91 12.84
N VAL A 401 -21.70 -10.03 12.12
CA VAL A 401 -20.65 -10.57 11.26
C VAL A 401 -21.17 -10.67 9.83
N ILE A 402 -20.50 -10.00 8.90
CA ILE A 402 -20.77 -10.13 7.47
C ILE A 402 -19.60 -10.86 6.81
N TYR A 403 -19.93 -12.01 6.22
CA TYR A 403 -19.01 -12.74 5.36
C TYR A 403 -19.00 -12.10 3.97
N LEU A 404 -17.79 -11.77 3.48
CA LEU A 404 -17.57 -11.26 2.14
C LEU A 404 -17.81 -12.40 1.14
N PRO A 405 -18.89 -12.35 0.34
CA PRO A 405 -19.21 -13.43 -0.58
C PRO A 405 -18.16 -13.54 -1.70
N GLU A 406 -18.25 -14.59 -2.49
CA GLU A 406 -17.59 -14.63 -3.80
C GLU A 406 -18.18 -13.58 -4.75
N ILE A 407 -17.44 -13.22 -5.78
CA ILE A 407 -17.91 -12.28 -6.79
C ILE A 407 -18.73 -13.05 -7.81
N ALA A 408 -20.00 -12.69 -7.97
CA ALA A 408 -20.93 -13.38 -8.85
C ALA A 408 -20.52 -13.26 -10.34
N ASN A 409 -20.01 -12.10 -10.74
CA ASN A 409 -19.62 -11.83 -12.13
C ASN A 409 -18.13 -11.43 -12.21
N LEU A 410 -17.25 -12.41 -12.35
CA LEU A 410 -15.81 -12.16 -12.54
C LEU A 410 -15.49 -11.49 -13.89
N GLN A 411 -16.36 -11.61 -14.90
CA GLN A 411 -16.16 -10.94 -16.19
C GLN A 411 -16.27 -9.42 -16.05
N GLU A 412 -17.12 -8.93 -15.14
CA GLU A 412 -17.22 -7.50 -14.83
C GLU A 412 -15.88 -6.91 -14.36
N LEU A 413 -15.10 -7.68 -13.59
CA LEU A 413 -13.78 -7.26 -13.10
C LEU A 413 -12.73 -7.14 -14.20
N ILE A 414 -12.97 -7.77 -15.35
CA ILE A 414 -12.11 -7.69 -16.53
C ILE A 414 -12.55 -6.49 -17.37
N GLU A 415 -13.83 -6.38 -17.70
CA GLU A 415 -14.27 -5.45 -18.74
C GLU A 415 -14.61 -4.05 -18.21
N ALA A 416 -15.20 -3.95 -17.01
CA ALA A 416 -15.65 -2.67 -16.47
C ALA A 416 -14.52 -1.65 -16.22
N PRO A 417 -13.34 -2.05 -15.68
CA PRO A 417 -12.23 -1.10 -15.53
C PRO A 417 -11.73 -0.54 -16.86
N LEU A 418 -11.72 -1.35 -17.92
CA LEU A 418 -11.34 -0.91 -19.27
C LEU A 418 -12.38 0.04 -19.86
N ASN A 419 -13.66 -0.26 -19.65
CA ASN A 419 -14.77 0.59 -20.09
C ASN A 419 -14.73 1.97 -19.41
N VAL A 420 -14.42 2.03 -18.11
CA VAL A 420 -14.24 3.31 -17.39
C VAL A 420 -13.04 4.09 -17.93
N LEU A 421 -11.93 3.40 -18.19
CA LEU A 421 -10.76 4.04 -18.76
C LEU A 421 -11.06 4.59 -20.16
N GLY A 422 -12.03 4.00 -20.87
CA GLY A 422 -12.43 4.33 -22.24
C GLY A 422 -11.49 3.78 -23.31
N VAL A 423 -10.48 2.99 -22.92
CA VAL A 423 -9.51 2.32 -23.80
C VAL A 423 -8.99 1.04 -23.18
N GLY A 424 -8.39 0.19 -24.01
CA GLY A 424 -8.08 -1.18 -23.64
C GLY A 424 -9.16 -2.08 -24.17
N GLN A 425 -9.02 -2.55 -25.40
CA GLN A 425 -9.90 -3.59 -25.90
C GLN A 425 -9.33 -4.93 -25.47
N ILE A 426 -10.19 -5.76 -24.89
CA ILE A 426 -9.87 -7.17 -24.74
C ILE A 426 -10.28 -7.87 -26.04
N GLU A 427 -9.39 -8.68 -26.60
CA GLU A 427 -9.72 -9.47 -27.79
C GLU A 427 -10.92 -10.37 -27.51
N LYS A 428 -11.83 -10.48 -28.49
CA LYS A 428 -13.05 -11.26 -28.36
C LYS A 428 -12.75 -12.70 -27.89
N GLY A 429 -13.50 -13.19 -26.91
CA GLY A 429 -13.34 -14.54 -26.36
C GLY A 429 -12.22 -14.69 -25.33
N LEU A 430 -11.41 -13.65 -25.08
CA LEU A 430 -10.31 -13.74 -24.12
C LEU A 430 -10.79 -13.66 -22.67
N SER A 431 -11.80 -12.84 -22.36
CA SER A 431 -12.42 -12.80 -21.03
C SER A 431 -12.88 -14.19 -20.60
N GLU A 432 -13.63 -14.88 -21.47
CA GLU A 432 -14.15 -16.22 -21.24
C GLU A 432 -13.03 -17.23 -21.03
N ARG A 433 -11.99 -17.17 -21.85
CA ARG A 433 -10.81 -18.04 -21.74
C ARG A 433 -10.05 -17.85 -20.43
N ILE A 434 -9.86 -16.61 -19.98
CA ILE A 434 -9.23 -16.31 -18.69
C ILE A 434 -10.04 -16.94 -17.55
N LEU A 435 -11.37 -16.80 -17.59
CA LEU A 435 -12.26 -17.35 -16.57
C LEU A 435 -12.33 -18.88 -16.59
N GLU A 436 -12.31 -19.50 -17.78
CA GLU A 436 -12.19 -20.95 -17.95
C GLU A 436 -10.90 -21.49 -17.31
N ASP A 437 -9.77 -20.83 -17.55
CA ASP A 437 -8.49 -21.23 -16.97
C ASP A 437 -8.50 -21.13 -15.44
N LEU A 438 -9.30 -20.24 -14.84
CA LEU A 438 -9.44 -20.08 -13.39
C LEU A 438 -10.48 -21.01 -12.75
N GLN A 439 -11.20 -21.84 -13.52
CA GLN A 439 -12.17 -22.78 -12.96
C GLN A 439 -11.51 -23.77 -11.99
N GLY A 440 -12.21 -24.07 -10.90
CA GLY A 440 -11.77 -24.97 -9.82
C GLY A 440 -10.80 -24.35 -8.83
N GLU A 441 -10.39 -23.09 -9.01
CA GLU A 441 -9.59 -22.38 -8.03
C GLU A 441 -10.45 -21.93 -6.84
N THR A 442 -9.95 -22.13 -5.63
CA THR A 442 -10.67 -21.79 -4.38
C THR A 442 -10.75 -20.29 -4.13
N ASN A 443 -9.73 -19.55 -4.56
CA ASN A 443 -9.76 -18.09 -4.57
C ASN A 443 -9.10 -17.56 -5.85
N PRO A 444 -9.87 -17.37 -6.94
CA PRO A 444 -9.32 -17.00 -8.24
C PRO A 444 -8.88 -15.53 -8.33
N LEU A 445 -9.35 -14.66 -7.42
CA LEU A 445 -9.20 -13.22 -7.55
C LEU A 445 -7.73 -12.74 -7.60
N PRO A 446 -6.80 -13.23 -6.76
CA PRO A 446 -5.41 -12.82 -6.83
C PRO A 446 -4.73 -13.21 -8.15
N LEU A 447 -5.03 -14.40 -8.68
CA LEU A 447 -4.51 -14.85 -9.98
C LEU A 447 -5.08 -14.02 -11.13
N LEU A 448 -6.39 -13.78 -11.10
CA LEU A 448 -7.07 -12.92 -12.07
C LEU A 448 -6.43 -11.53 -12.10
N GLN A 449 -6.29 -10.87 -10.95
CA GLN A 449 -5.73 -9.52 -10.88
C GLN A 449 -4.26 -9.48 -11.30
N PHE A 450 -3.45 -10.48 -10.92
CA PHE A 450 -2.07 -10.59 -11.39
C PHE A 450 -2.01 -10.74 -12.92
N CYS A 451 -2.81 -11.65 -13.47
CA CYS A 451 -2.89 -11.90 -14.91
C CYS A 451 -3.28 -10.62 -15.67
N LEU A 452 -4.34 -9.93 -15.23
CA LEU A 452 -4.81 -8.70 -15.87
C LEU A 452 -3.79 -7.56 -15.80
N ALA A 453 -3.10 -7.39 -14.66
CA ALA A 453 -2.02 -6.41 -14.54
C ALA A 453 -0.84 -6.74 -15.46
N SER A 454 -0.46 -8.02 -15.58
CA SER A 454 0.59 -8.47 -16.51
C SER A 454 0.17 -8.27 -17.97
N LEU A 455 -1.07 -8.59 -18.33
CA LEU A 455 -1.63 -8.36 -19.66
C LEU A 455 -1.68 -6.88 -20.00
N TRP A 456 -2.07 -6.04 -19.04
CA TRP A 456 -2.03 -4.60 -19.21
C TRP A 456 -0.63 -4.13 -19.56
N GLN A 457 0.40 -4.57 -18.82
CA GLN A 457 1.79 -4.20 -19.14
C GLN A 457 2.29 -4.74 -20.49
N ALA A 458 1.83 -5.92 -20.90
CA ALA A 458 2.23 -6.56 -22.16
C ALA A 458 1.41 -6.10 -23.39
N ARG A 459 0.39 -5.25 -23.20
CA ARG A 459 -0.55 -4.86 -24.27
C ARG A 459 0.14 -4.16 -25.42
N SER A 460 -0.32 -4.42 -26.65
CA SER A 460 0.10 -3.69 -27.84
C SER A 460 -0.97 -2.66 -28.22
N VAL A 461 -0.60 -1.37 -28.32
CA VAL A 461 -1.48 -0.30 -28.84
C VAL A 461 -2.91 -0.34 -28.25
N ASN A 462 -3.01 -0.48 -26.92
CA ASN A 462 -4.28 -0.57 -26.16
C ASN A 462 -5.16 -1.81 -26.45
N ILE A 463 -4.58 -2.92 -26.91
CA ILE A 463 -5.28 -4.19 -27.04
C ILE A 463 -4.63 -5.24 -26.13
N ILE A 464 -5.44 -5.85 -25.26
CA ILE A 464 -5.08 -7.07 -24.52
C ILE A 464 -5.40 -8.26 -25.42
N SER A 465 -4.36 -8.93 -25.90
CA SER A 465 -4.45 -9.97 -26.93
C SER A 465 -4.33 -11.39 -26.40
N HIS A 466 -4.87 -12.36 -27.15
CA HIS A 466 -4.65 -13.79 -26.92
C HIS A 466 -3.17 -14.16 -27.03
N GLU A 467 -2.42 -13.47 -27.88
CA GLU A 467 -0.96 -13.66 -28.02
C GLU A 467 -0.23 -13.30 -26.72
N ALA A 468 -0.53 -12.13 -26.15
CA ALA A 468 0.04 -11.71 -24.87
C ALA A 468 -0.36 -12.68 -23.74
N TYR A 469 -1.61 -13.15 -23.73
CA TYR A 469 -2.09 -14.12 -22.76
C TYR A 469 -1.36 -15.47 -22.84
N LEU A 470 -1.16 -15.98 -24.05
CA LEU A 470 -0.39 -17.21 -24.29
C LEU A 470 1.07 -17.04 -23.87
N ALA A 471 1.68 -15.89 -24.13
CA ALA A 471 3.05 -15.60 -23.73
C ALA A 471 3.22 -15.56 -22.19
N LEU A 472 2.18 -15.20 -21.45
CA LEU A 472 2.15 -15.27 -19.98
C LEU A 472 1.98 -16.70 -19.45
N GLY A 473 1.62 -17.66 -20.30
CA GLY A 473 1.37 -19.05 -19.92
C GLY A 473 -0.02 -19.31 -19.34
N GLY A 474 -0.95 -18.36 -19.46
CA GLY A 474 -2.31 -18.46 -18.89
C GLY A 474 -2.45 -17.90 -17.47
N ALA A 475 -3.68 -17.80 -16.98
CA ALA A 475 -3.97 -17.11 -15.71
C ALA A 475 -3.43 -17.83 -14.46
N LYS A 476 -3.39 -19.17 -14.47
CA LYS A 476 -2.90 -19.99 -13.34
C LYS A 476 -1.37 -19.95 -13.22
N GLU A 477 -0.66 -20.04 -14.33
CA GLU A 477 0.79 -20.14 -14.38
C GLU A 477 1.49 -18.79 -14.43
N ALA A 478 0.80 -17.71 -14.81
CA ALA A 478 1.39 -16.37 -14.99
C ALA A 478 2.25 -15.94 -13.79
N ILE A 479 1.74 -16.08 -12.56
CA ILE A 479 2.47 -15.68 -11.35
C ILE A 479 3.71 -16.53 -11.11
N SER A 480 3.64 -17.84 -11.40
CA SER A 480 4.76 -18.77 -11.25
C SER A 480 5.83 -18.49 -12.28
N LEU A 481 5.47 -18.34 -13.55
CA LEU A 481 6.41 -18.05 -14.64
C LEU A 481 7.08 -16.69 -14.43
N TYR A 482 6.33 -15.69 -13.95
CA TYR A 482 6.89 -14.40 -13.59
C TYR A 482 7.91 -14.53 -12.45
N ALA A 483 7.53 -15.16 -11.33
CA ALA A 483 8.43 -15.36 -10.18
C ALA A 483 9.69 -16.14 -10.58
N GLU A 484 9.54 -17.18 -11.40
CA GLU A 484 10.65 -17.98 -11.90
C GLU A 484 11.56 -17.17 -12.84
N SER A 485 10.99 -16.33 -13.71
CA SER A 485 11.78 -15.48 -14.61
C SER A 485 12.60 -14.43 -13.85
N VAL A 486 12.01 -13.81 -12.81
CA VAL A 486 12.71 -12.86 -11.93
C VAL A 486 13.83 -13.59 -11.18
N TYR A 487 13.53 -14.74 -10.56
CA TYR A 487 14.52 -15.52 -9.82
C TYR A 487 15.69 -15.97 -10.71
N SER A 488 15.38 -16.46 -11.92
CA SER A 488 16.39 -16.95 -12.86
C SER A 488 17.27 -15.83 -13.44
N SER A 489 16.82 -14.57 -13.37
CA SER A 489 17.62 -13.40 -13.78
C SER A 489 18.72 -13.04 -12.79
N PHE A 490 18.67 -13.57 -11.57
CA PHE A 490 19.66 -13.31 -10.52
C PHE A 490 20.92 -14.15 -10.68
N SER A 491 22.05 -13.64 -10.19
CA SER A 491 23.29 -14.42 -10.08
C SER A 491 23.14 -15.58 -9.08
N GLU A 492 24.01 -16.59 -9.14
CA GLU A 492 23.95 -17.74 -8.22
C GLU A 492 23.97 -17.33 -6.74
N TYR A 493 24.76 -16.31 -6.40
CA TYR A 493 24.83 -15.78 -5.03
C TYR A 493 23.51 -15.08 -4.62
N GLN A 494 22.96 -14.24 -5.50
CA GLN A 494 21.68 -13.58 -5.27
C GLN A 494 20.52 -14.58 -5.21
N GLN A 495 20.59 -15.69 -5.94
CA GLN A 495 19.60 -16.76 -5.90
C GLN A 495 19.57 -17.48 -4.54
N GLN A 496 20.74 -17.65 -3.90
CA GLN A 496 20.83 -18.18 -2.54
C GLN A 496 20.25 -17.18 -1.53
N ASP A 497 20.68 -15.92 -1.60
CA ASP A 497 20.16 -14.85 -0.73
C ASP A 497 18.63 -14.68 -0.88
N ALA A 498 18.12 -14.75 -2.10
CA ALA A 498 16.68 -14.70 -2.37
C ALA A 498 15.93 -15.88 -1.72
N LYS A 499 16.47 -17.11 -1.78
CA LYS A 499 15.88 -18.27 -1.08
C LYS A 499 15.78 -17.98 0.42
N HIS A 500 16.83 -17.43 1.04
CA HIS A 500 16.81 -17.06 2.44
C HIS A 500 15.77 -15.98 2.75
N ILE A 501 15.69 -14.93 1.93
CA ILE A 501 14.69 -13.86 2.09
C ILE A 501 13.29 -14.45 2.03
N PHE A 502 12.95 -15.19 0.98
CA PHE A 502 11.61 -15.74 0.78
C PHE A 502 11.19 -16.68 1.91
N LEU A 503 12.07 -17.57 2.37
CA LEU A 503 11.77 -18.44 3.50
C LEU A 503 11.48 -17.65 4.78
N GLN A 504 12.20 -16.55 5.01
CA GLN A 504 11.98 -15.69 6.17
C GLN A 504 10.67 -14.88 6.13
N LEU A 505 10.00 -14.83 4.97
CA LEU A 505 8.70 -14.18 4.77
C LEU A 505 7.50 -15.14 4.81
N ILE A 506 7.74 -16.42 5.13
CA ILE A 506 6.71 -17.45 5.21
C ILE A 506 6.72 -18.08 6.61
N GLN A 507 5.54 -18.34 7.16
CA GLN A 507 5.38 -19.06 8.42
C GLN A 507 4.48 -20.30 8.23
N PRO A 508 4.66 -21.34 9.04
CA PRO A 508 3.74 -22.47 9.06
C PRO A 508 2.37 -22.03 9.61
N GLY A 509 1.30 -22.21 8.84
CA GLY A 509 -0.08 -22.09 9.31
C GLY A 509 -0.66 -23.45 9.70
N GLN A 510 -1.95 -23.47 10.10
CA GLN A 510 -2.63 -24.70 10.53
C GLN A 510 -2.70 -25.76 9.40
N ASP A 511 -3.15 -25.35 8.21
CA ASP A 511 -3.29 -26.25 7.06
C ASP A 511 -2.25 -25.99 5.96
N ASN A 512 -1.84 -24.72 5.78
CA ASN A 512 -0.92 -24.27 4.75
C ASN A 512 0.03 -23.21 5.27
N ALA A 513 1.12 -22.97 4.54
CA ALA A 513 2.03 -21.87 4.85
C ALA A 513 1.37 -20.51 4.54
N THR A 514 1.58 -19.53 5.42
CA THR A 514 1.03 -18.18 5.29
C THR A 514 2.15 -17.15 5.22
N LYS A 515 1.83 -15.91 4.86
CA LYS A 515 2.80 -14.79 4.93
C LYS A 515 3.23 -14.55 6.37
N ARG A 516 4.46 -14.04 6.53
CA ARG A 516 5.01 -13.50 7.77
C ARG A 516 5.54 -12.10 7.51
N LEU A 517 5.22 -11.18 8.41
CA LEU A 517 5.84 -9.85 8.44
C LEU A 517 7.23 -9.95 9.08
N ALA A 518 8.26 -9.54 8.36
CA ALA A 518 9.65 -9.46 8.84
C ALA A 518 10.12 -8.01 8.92
N GLN A 519 11.12 -7.71 9.74
CA GLN A 519 11.75 -6.38 9.75
C GLN A 519 12.96 -6.36 8.81
N GLN A 520 13.26 -5.22 8.21
CA GLN A 520 14.51 -5.07 7.44
C GLN A 520 15.75 -5.39 8.29
N THR A 521 15.71 -5.03 9.58
CA THR A 521 16.79 -5.31 10.56
C THR A 521 16.99 -6.80 10.85
N ASP A 522 16.09 -7.66 10.39
CA ASP A 522 16.19 -9.11 10.55
C ASP A 522 17.11 -9.73 9.47
N PHE A 523 17.48 -8.94 8.44
CA PHE A 523 18.34 -9.36 7.34
C PHE A 523 19.70 -8.64 7.40
N PRO A 524 20.77 -9.26 6.89
CA PRO A 524 22.06 -8.59 6.71
C PRO A 524 21.94 -7.36 5.80
N GLU A 525 22.75 -6.32 6.04
CA GLU A 525 22.76 -5.12 5.18
C GLU A 525 23.09 -5.44 3.70
N SER A 526 23.84 -6.53 3.46
CA SER A 526 24.14 -7.02 2.11
C SER A 526 22.90 -7.47 1.32
N PHE A 527 21.79 -7.79 2.00
CA PHE A 527 20.54 -8.23 1.35
C PHE A 527 19.67 -7.04 0.94
N LEU A 528 19.91 -5.83 1.46
CA LEU A 528 19.06 -4.66 1.20
C LEU A 528 18.91 -4.34 -0.30
N PRO A 529 19.98 -4.36 -1.13
CA PRO A 529 19.81 -4.12 -2.57
C PRO A 529 18.93 -5.18 -3.26
N LEU A 530 19.02 -6.44 -2.81
CA LEU A 530 18.20 -7.52 -3.35
C LEU A 530 16.75 -7.42 -2.88
N ILE A 531 16.52 -7.02 -1.63
CA ILE A 531 15.19 -6.74 -1.07
C ILE A 531 14.52 -5.61 -1.86
N GLU A 532 15.23 -4.52 -2.11
CA GLU A 532 14.72 -3.39 -2.92
C GLU A 532 14.43 -3.82 -4.36
N LEU A 533 15.27 -4.67 -4.95
CA LEU A 533 15.04 -5.23 -6.28
C LEU A 533 13.79 -6.12 -6.32
N LEU A 534 13.62 -7.02 -5.34
CA LEU A 534 12.45 -7.88 -5.21
C LEU A 534 11.16 -7.07 -4.98
N ALA A 535 11.25 -5.97 -4.22
CA ALA A 535 10.14 -5.03 -4.03
C ALA A 535 9.79 -4.29 -5.32
N THR A 536 10.80 -3.85 -6.08
CA THR A 536 10.61 -3.22 -7.39
C THR A 536 9.96 -4.19 -8.39
N LYS A 537 10.33 -5.48 -8.32
CA LYS A 537 9.70 -6.58 -9.07
C LYS A 537 8.39 -7.07 -8.47
N ARG A 538 7.85 -6.41 -7.44
CA ARG A 538 6.54 -6.72 -6.81
C ARG A 538 6.37 -8.19 -6.38
N LEU A 539 7.47 -8.87 -6.04
CA LEU A 539 7.40 -10.19 -5.38
C LEU A 539 7.26 -10.03 -3.87
N ILE A 540 7.73 -8.90 -3.34
CA ILE A 540 7.74 -8.56 -1.92
C ILE A 540 7.19 -7.13 -1.78
N GLN A 541 6.46 -6.86 -0.70
CA GLN A 541 6.06 -5.51 -0.32
C GLN A 541 6.99 -5.01 0.78
N LEU A 542 7.44 -3.77 0.63
CA LEU A 542 8.24 -3.07 1.60
C LEU A 542 7.49 -1.80 2.03
N ASP A 543 7.13 -1.73 3.30
CA ASP A 543 6.42 -0.60 3.88
C ASP A 543 7.04 -0.17 5.22
N LYS A 544 6.37 0.73 5.95
CA LYS A 544 6.82 1.17 7.28
C LYS A 544 6.69 0.07 8.34
N LYS A 545 5.83 -0.93 8.13
CA LYS A 545 5.60 -2.04 9.05
C LYS A 545 6.69 -3.11 8.88
N GLY A 546 7.20 -3.29 7.68
CA GLY A 546 8.30 -4.20 7.41
C GLY A 546 8.30 -4.74 5.98
N LEU A 547 8.71 -6.00 5.88
CA LEU A 547 8.88 -6.77 4.66
C LEU A 547 7.92 -7.96 4.68
N GLU A 548 7.14 -8.15 3.62
CA GLU A 548 6.26 -9.31 3.47
C GLU A 548 6.13 -9.74 2.00
N LEU A 549 5.68 -10.98 1.73
CA LEU A 549 5.36 -11.35 0.35
C LEU A 549 4.23 -10.49 -0.21
N SER A 550 4.30 -10.19 -1.51
CA SER A 550 3.24 -9.41 -2.15
C SER A 550 1.88 -10.09 -2.11
N HIS A 551 1.84 -11.43 -2.13
CA HIS A 551 0.62 -12.21 -1.91
C HIS A 551 0.92 -13.66 -1.50
N GLU A 552 -0.01 -14.32 -0.80
CA GLU A 552 0.03 -15.77 -0.51
C GLU A 552 -0.04 -16.63 -1.78
N ALA A 553 -0.46 -16.07 -2.92
CA ALA A 553 -0.55 -16.81 -4.18
C ALA A 553 0.84 -17.30 -4.64
N LEU A 554 1.90 -16.56 -4.30
CA LEU A 554 3.28 -17.00 -4.56
C LEU A 554 3.61 -18.30 -3.82
N ILE A 555 3.09 -18.48 -2.60
CA ILE A 555 3.34 -19.69 -1.78
C ILE A 555 2.68 -20.91 -2.43
N HIS A 556 1.45 -20.75 -2.92
CA HIS A 556 0.66 -21.86 -3.44
C HIS A 556 1.00 -22.23 -4.89
N HIS A 557 1.31 -21.23 -5.73
CA HIS A 557 1.45 -21.42 -7.17
C HIS A 557 2.88 -21.44 -7.68
N TRP A 558 3.89 -21.00 -6.91
CA TRP A 558 5.30 -21.08 -7.32
C TRP A 558 5.94 -22.39 -6.80
N PRO A 559 6.18 -23.40 -7.65
CA PRO A 559 6.60 -24.73 -7.20
C PRO A 559 7.94 -24.72 -6.45
N ARG A 560 8.86 -23.84 -6.86
CA ARG A 560 10.18 -23.69 -6.25
C ARG A 560 10.07 -23.20 -4.80
N LEU A 561 9.24 -22.19 -4.54
CA LEU A 561 9.03 -21.66 -3.20
C LEU A 561 8.33 -22.68 -2.29
N LYS A 562 7.34 -23.39 -2.83
CA LYS A 562 6.67 -24.48 -2.14
C LYS A 562 7.67 -25.59 -1.76
N ALA A 563 8.53 -25.99 -2.69
CA ALA A 563 9.56 -27.00 -2.42
C ALA A 563 10.54 -26.54 -1.33
N TRP A 564 11.03 -25.30 -1.38
CA TRP A 564 11.91 -24.77 -0.34
C TRP A 564 11.25 -24.74 1.03
N PHE A 565 9.98 -24.36 1.10
CA PHE A 565 9.24 -24.33 2.35
C PHE A 565 9.06 -25.75 2.92
N GLU A 566 8.67 -26.72 2.10
CA GLU A 566 8.51 -28.11 2.55
C GLU A 566 9.85 -28.73 3.01
N GLU A 567 10.96 -28.46 2.29
CA GLU A 567 12.31 -28.86 2.69
C GLU A 567 12.71 -28.29 4.06
N SER A 568 12.21 -27.09 4.39
CA SER A 568 12.59 -26.35 5.60
C SER A 568 11.51 -26.39 6.68
N ARG A 569 10.41 -27.15 6.50
CA ARG A 569 9.19 -27.01 7.31
C ARG A 569 9.42 -27.23 8.80
N ASP A 570 10.15 -28.29 9.15
CA ASP A 570 10.49 -28.61 10.54
C ASP A 570 11.31 -27.50 11.20
N PHE A 571 12.29 -26.97 10.47
CA PHE A 571 13.08 -25.82 10.91
C PHE A 571 12.20 -24.58 11.08
N ARG A 572 11.27 -24.30 10.16
CA ARG A 572 10.37 -23.14 10.25
C ARG A 572 9.43 -23.22 11.46
N ILE A 573 8.87 -24.40 11.74
CA ILE A 573 8.04 -24.63 12.93
C ILE A 573 8.86 -24.39 14.21
N TRP A 574 10.08 -24.90 14.24
CA TRP A 574 10.96 -24.72 15.39
C TRP A 574 11.38 -23.25 15.57
N GLN A 575 11.75 -22.57 14.48
CA GLN A 575 12.16 -21.17 14.47
C GLN A 575 11.03 -20.24 14.94
N GLU A 576 9.77 -20.53 14.63
CA GLU A 576 8.66 -19.70 15.08
C GLU A 576 8.43 -19.84 16.59
N LYS A 577 8.56 -21.05 17.16
CA LYS A 577 8.57 -21.24 18.62
C LYS A 577 9.74 -20.53 19.29
N LEU A 578 10.93 -20.56 18.68
CA LEU A 578 12.08 -19.80 19.18
C LEU A 578 11.76 -18.31 19.30
N ARG A 579 11.04 -17.74 18.32
CA ARG A 579 10.66 -16.32 18.33
C ARG A 579 9.64 -15.98 19.39
N GLU A 580 8.69 -16.87 19.66
CA GLU A 580 7.76 -16.72 20.78
C GLU A 580 8.54 -16.63 22.11
N HIS A 581 9.48 -17.55 22.34
CA HIS A 581 10.36 -17.52 23.52
C HIS A 581 11.21 -16.25 23.60
N LEU A 582 11.79 -15.82 22.46
CA LEU A 582 12.56 -14.58 22.39
C LEU A 582 11.71 -13.37 22.78
N ALA A 583 10.48 -13.28 22.26
CA ALA A 583 9.57 -12.18 22.56
C ALA A 583 9.20 -12.14 24.06
N ASP A 584 8.94 -13.30 24.66
CA ASP A 584 8.66 -13.39 26.09
C ASP A 584 9.87 -13.03 26.95
N TYR A 585 11.06 -13.47 26.57
CA TYR A 585 12.31 -13.07 27.22
C TYR A 585 12.57 -11.56 27.08
N GLU A 586 12.31 -10.97 25.92
CA GLU A 586 12.47 -9.52 25.73
C GLU A 586 11.50 -8.71 26.59
N ARG A 587 10.28 -9.20 26.80
CA ARG A 587 9.28 -8.56 27.66
C ARG A 587 9.63 -8.65 29.15
N HIS A 588 10.08 -9.81 29.61
CA HIS A 588 10.26 -10.06 31.05
C HIS A 588 11.71 -9.92 31.54
N LYS A 589 12.68 -10.08 30.64
CA LYS A 589 14.13 -10.09 30.92
C LYS A 589 14.51 -11.04 32.07
N HIS A 590 13.78 -12.15 32.20
CA HIS A 590 13.95 -13.13 33.28
C HIS A 590 14.50 -14.46 32.75
N PRO A 591 15.43 -15.14 33.45
CA PRO A 591 16.04 -16.39 33.00
C PRO A 591 15.06 -17.53 32.70
N ASP A 592 13.91 -17.57 33.35
CA ASP A 592 12.88 -18.60 33.12
C ASP A 592 12.33 -18.62 31.68
N TYR A 593 12.50 -17.53 30.94
CA TYR A 593 12.10 -17.42 29.53
C TYR A 593 13.24 -17.73 28.55
N LEU A 594 14.45 -18.07 29.04
CA LEU A 594 15.52 -18.60 28.20
C LEU A 594 15.17 -20.01 27.71
N LEU A 595 15.85 -20.45 26.64
CA LEU A 595 15.68 -21.80 26.14
C LEU A 595 16.12 -22.82 27.18
N SER A 596 15.35 -23.90 27.32
CA SER A 596 15.74 -25.06 28.15
C SER A 596 16.90 -25.84 27.51
N GLU A 597 17.65 -26.61 28.32
CA GLU A 597 18.70 -27.51 27.80
C GLU A 597 18.17 -28.46 26.71
N ARG A 598 16.94 -28.94 26.85
CA ARG A 598 16.31 -29.80 25.84
C ARG A 598 16.18 -29.09 24.50
N GLN A 599 15.64 -27.86 24.50
CA GLN A 599 15.49 -27.04 23.29
C GLN A 599 16.85 -26.66 22.68
N LEU A 600 17.85 -26.40 23.52
CA LEU A 600 19.22 -26.17 23.05
C LEU A 600 19.84 -27.43 22.41
N GLY A 601 19.49 -28.63 22.88
CA GLY A 601 19.91 -29.89 22.27
C GLY A 601 19.32 -30.12 20.87
N GLU A 602 18.11 -29.64 20.62
CA GLU A 602 17.45 -29.73 19.30
C GLU A 602 18.16 -28.89 18.23
N LEU A 603 18.89 -27.83 18.61
CA LEU A 603 19.67 -26.97 17.72
C LEU A 603 20.70 -27.73 16.88
N ALA A 604 21.24 -28.84 17.39
CA ALA A 604 22.24 -29.65 16.66
C ALA A 604 21.70 -30.21 15.33
N SER A 605 20.37 -30.25 15.18
CA SER A 605 19.70 -30.71 13.96
C SER A 605 19.61 -29.63 12.87
N PHE A 606 19.99 -28.39 13.18
CA PHE A 606 19.80 -27.24 12.29
C PHE A 606 21.11 -26.46 12.04
N PRO A 607 21.40 -26.04 10.79
CA PRO A 607 22.60 -25.27 10.50
C PRO A 607 22.56 -23.88 11.15
N PRO A 608 23.66 -23.41 11.78
CA PRO A 608 23.70 -22.12 12.47
C PRO A 608 23.48 -20.91 11.54
N GLU A 609 23.81 -21.06 10.26
CA GLU A 609 23.67 -20.06 9.21
C GLU A 609 22.20 -19.70 8.89
N GLN A 610 21.25 -20.55 9.30
CA GLN A 610 19.81 -20.31 9.06
C GLN A 610 19.17 -19.38 10.11
N PHE A 611 19.85 -19.12 11.23
CA PHE A 611 19.37 -18.25 12.30
C PHE A 611 19.75 -16.80 12.05
N GLN A 612 18.83 -15.88 12.37
CA GLN A 612 19.07 -14.46 12.30
C GLN A 612 20.00 -13.98 13.44
N ALA A 613 20.61 -12.81 13.30
CA ALA A 613 21.54 -12.28 14.29
C ALA A 613 20.92 -12.12 15.69
N LYS A 614 19.64 -11.75 15.79
CA LYS A 614 18.91 -11.66 17.07
C LYS A 614 18.71 -13.04 17.69
N GLU A 615 18.31 -14.01 16.87
CA GLU A 615 18.10 -15.41 17.28
C GLU A 615 19.41 -16.04 17.77
N GLN A 616 20.52 -15.84 17.05
CA GLN A 616 21.85 -16.32 17.45
C GLN A 616 22.31 -15.73 18.79
N ARG A 617 22.05 -14.43 19.02
CA ARG A 617 22.37 -13.79 20.32
C ARG A 617 21.56 -14.40 21.45
N PHE A 618 20.27 -14.65 21.24
CA PHE A 618 19.39 -15.25 22.25
C PHE A 618 19.76 -16.71 22.55
N ILE A 619 20.11 -17.48 21.52
CA ILE A 619 20.66 -18.83 21.66
C ILE A 619 21.95 -18.78 22.48
N GLY A 620 22.88 -17.88 22.14
CA GLY A 620 24.13 -17.71 22.87
C GLY A 620 23.92 -17.32 24.33
N GLN A 621 22.99 -16.41 24.63
CA GLN A 621 22.61 -16.06 26.00
C GLN A 621 22.06 -17.27 26.78
N SER A 622 21.20 -18.07 26.14
CA SER A 622 20.65 -19.28 26.74
C SER A 622 21.75 -20.32 27.01
N GLN A 623 22.67 -20.51 26.07
CA GLN A 623 23.81 -21.42 26.23
C GLN A 623 24.73 -20.98 27.37
N SER A 624 25.13 -19.71 27.42
CA SER A 624 25.98 -19.18 28.50
C SER A 624 25.32 -19.30 29.88
N TYR A 625 24.01 -19.09 29.97
CA TYR A 625 23.27 -19.27 31.23
C TYR A 625 23.37 -20.72 31.74
N TRP A 626 23.13 -21.71 30.89
CA TRP A 626 23.19 -23.11 31.30
C TRP A 626 24.63 -23.59 31.55
N GLU A 627 25.62 -23.09 30.81
CA GLU A 627 27.03 -23.33 31.12
C GLU A 627 27.40 -22.82 32.52
N GLU A 628 26.92 -21.64 32.90
CA GLU A 628 27.15 -21.09 34.24
C GLU A 628 26.44 -21.91 35.33
N GLN A 629 25.18 -22.30 35.12
CA GLN A 629 24.45 -23.17 36.07
C GLN A 629 25.17 -24.50 36.28
N ARG A 630 25.63 -25.14 35.19
CA ARG A 630 26.37 -26.40 35.25
C ARG A 630 27.69 -26.26 36.00
N ASN A 631 28.40 -25.14 35.79
CA ASN A 631 29.64 -24.85 36.51
C ASN A 631 29.39 -24.62 38.01
N GLN A 632 28.32 -23.91 38.37
CA GLN A 632 27.93 -23.71 39.77
C GLN A 632 27.53 -25.02 40.46
N GLU A 633 26.78 -25.89 39.77
CA GLU A 633 26.45 -27.23 40.26
C GLU A 633 27.70 -28.08 40.48
N LEU A 634 28.61 -28.11 39.51
CA LEU A 634 29.88 -28.83 39.62
C LEU A 634 30.73 -28.31 40.80
N GLU A 635 30.79 -26.98 40.99
CA GLU A 635 31.44 -26.39 42.15
C GLU A 635 30.77 -26.78 43.46
N SER A 636 29.44 -26.75 43.53
CA SER A 636 28.69 -27.14 44.73
C SER A 636 28.93 -28.60 45.09
N THR A 637 28.97 -29.48 44.08
CA THR A 637 29.26 -30.90 44.23
C THR A 637 30.70 -31.12 44.70
N LYS A 638 31.68 -30.39 44.14
CA LYS A 638 33.08 -30.39 44.62
C LYS A 638 33.20 -29.90 46.06
N LYS A 639 32.50 -28.82 46.44
CA LYS A 639 32.45 -28.30 47.82
C LYS A 639 31.85 -29.33 48.78
N ARG A 640 30.77 -30.04 48.40
CA ARG A 640 30.19 -31.12 49.20
C ARG A 640 31.14 -32.30 49.39
N LEU A 641 31.80 -32.75 48.32
CA LEU A 641 32.77 -33.85 48.38
C LEU A 641 34.00 -33.50 49.23
N THR A 642 34.49 -32.25 49.16
CA THR A 642 35.62 -31.80 50.00
C THR A 642 35.23 -31.69 51.47
N LEU A 643 34.02 -31.22 51.79
CA LEU A 643 33.48 -31.22 53.16
C LEU A 643 33.30 -32.65 53.69
N GLN A 644 32.75 -33.57 52.90
CA GLN A 644 32.64 -34.99 53.29
C GLN A 644 34.01 -35.61 53.53
N ARG A 645 35.02 -35.33 52.69
CA ARG A 645 36.39 -35.79 52.91
C ARG A 645 36.96 -35.24 54.22
N ARG A 646 36.81 -33.93 54.50
CA ARG A 646 37.27 -33.33 55.77
C ARG A 646 36.57 -33.94 56.99
N LEU A 647 35.25 -34.16 56.91
CA LEU A 647 34.50 -34.82 57.99
C LEU A 647 34.96 -36.26 58.22
N SER A 648 35.18 -37.03 57.15
CA SER A 648 35.70 -38.40 57.26
C SER A 648 37.12 -38.44 57.86
N GLN A 649 38.00 -37.52 57.47
CA GLN A 649 39.35 -37.38 58.04
C GLN A 649 39.30 -37.01 59.53
N ASN A 650 38.43 -36.07 59.92
CA ASN A 650 38.24 -35.69 61.31
C ASN A 650 37.64 -36.83 62.15
N LEU A 651 36.71 -37.61 61.58
CA LEU A 651 36.12 -38.78 62.24
C LEU A 651 37.17 -39.87 62.48
N VAL A 652 38.00 -40.17 61.48
CA VAL A 652 39.13 -41.11 61.61
C VAL A 652 40.10 -40.64 62.69
N LEU A 653 40.46 -39.34 62.70
CA LEU A 653 41.33 -38.77 63.73
C LEU A 653 40.72 -38.90 65.14
N LEU A 654 39.41 -38.64 65.30
CA LEU A 654 38.70 -38.80 66.57
C LEU A 654 38.68 -40.26 67.04
N ILE A 655 38.46 -41.21 66.14
CA ILE A 655 38.52 -42.66 66.44
C ILE A 655 39.93 -43.04 66.88
N VAL A 656 40.97 -42.52 66.22
CA VAL A 656 42.37 -42.77 66.60
C VAL A 656 42.67 -42.18 68.00
N ILE A 657 42.23 -40.96 68.29
CA ILE A 657 42.44 -40.32 69.60
C ILE A 657 41.70 -41.06 70.71
N THR A 658 40.44 -41.44 70.49
CA THR A 658 39.63 -42.17 71.47
C THR A 658 40.19 -43.57 71.73
N THR A 659 40.60 -44.29 70.69
CA THR A 659 41.25 -45.60 70.84
C THR A 659 42.58 -45.49 71.60
N LEU A 660 43.46 -44.54 71.24
CA LEU A 660 44.68 -44.24 72.01
C LEU A 660 44.38 -43.90 73.47
N GLY A 661 43.39 -43.05 73.73
CA GLY A 661 42.94 -42.69 75.08
C GLY A 661 42.43 -43.89 75.88
N THR A 662 41.65 -44.79 75.27
CA THR A 662 41.19 -46.02 75.92
C THR A 662 42.34 -46.98 76.21
N VAL A 663 43.30 -47.14 75.30
CA VAL A 663 44.47 -48.00 75.50
C VAL A 663 45.36 -47.44 76.63
N LEU A 664 45.60 -46.13 76.64
CA LEU A 664 46.32 -45.44 77.72
C LEU A 664 45.59 -45.58 79.06
N GLY A 665 44.27 -45.37 79.08
CA GLY A 665 43.44 -45.51 80.28
C GLY A 665 43.46 -46.93 80.84
N LEU A 666 43.30 -47.95 79.97
CA LEU A 666 43.40 -49.35 80.35
C LEU A 666 44.80 -49.72 80.85
N SER A 667 45.86 -49.21 80.21
CA SER A 667 47.24 -49.43 80.65
C SER A 667 47.52 -48.81 82.02
N LEU A 668 47.05 -47.59 82.27
CA LEU A 668 47.19 -46.91 83.56
C LEU A 668 46.37 -47.61 84.65
N TYR A 669 45.14 -48.03 84.33
CA TYR A 669 44.31 -48.82 85.24
C TYR A 669 44.99 -50.14 85.60
N TRP A 670 45.54 -50.85 84.61
CA TRP A 670 46.25 -52.11 84.83
C TRP A 670 47.52 -51.93 85.67
N GLN A 671 48.28 -50.85 85.45
CA GLN A 671 49.43 -50.49 86.29
C GLN A 671 49.01 -50.14 87.73
N ALA A 672 47.91 -49.41 87.91
CA ALA A 672 47.39 -49.05 89.22
C ALA A 672 46.86 -50.28 89.98
N SER A 673 46.14 -51.17 89.31
CA SER A 673 45.66 -52.42 89.91
C SER A 673 46.82 -53.34 90.30
N LYS A 674 47.89 -53.36 89.50
CA LYS A 674 49.09 -54.13 89.83
C LYS A 674 49.80 -53.57 91.08
N ARG A 675 49.96 -52.24 91.17
CA ARG A 675 50.52 -51.58 92.36
C ARG A 675 49.66 -51.75 93.61
N ALA A 676 48.33 -51.76 93.46
CA ALA A 676 47.42 -52.01 94.58
C ALA A 676 47.49 -53.47 95.07
N ALA A 677 47.65 -54.44 94.16
CA ALA A 677 47.88 -55.83 94.51
C ALA A 677 49.24 -56.03 95.23
N GLU A 678 50.29 -55.35 94.78
CA GLU A 678 51.63 -55.37 95.41
C GLU A 678 51.69 -54.65 96.76
N ALA A 679 50.69 -53.84 97.13
CA ALA A 679 50.60 -53.15 98.42
C ALA A 679 49.74 -53.90 99.47
N LEU A 680 49.12 -55.01 99.08
CA LEU A 680 48.29 -55.88 99.94
C LEU A 680 49.01 -57.18 100.32
N GLU A 681 50.20 -57.44 99.78
CA GLU A 681 51.21 -58.39 100.30
C GLU A 681 52.17 -57.67 101.25
#